data_AF-A0AAW1NEH2-F1
#
_entry.id   AF-A0AAW1NEH2-F1
#
_cell.length_a   1.000
_cell.length_b   1.000
_cell.length_c   1.000
_cell.angle_alpha   90.00
_cell.angle_beta   90.00
_cell.angle_gamma   90.00
#
_symmetry.space_group_name_H-M   'P 1'
#
loop_
_entity.id
_entity.type
_entity.pdbx_description
1 polymer ?
#
loop_
_entity_poly.entity_id
_entity_poly.type
_entity_poly.pdbx_seq_one_letter_code
_entity_poly.pdbx_strand_id
1 'polypeptide(L)'
;MLEQYRTSSIEWTPSPIVALATSADGSQVAAARHDGSLEIWLVSPGSVGWHCQLTIHGDCNSRITSLVWCRTSSKDSSSGRLFSSSIDGCVYEWDLFNLNQKVVLQTVGVSIWQMAVEPYKSASEENGHQTLSNGNGVVIDRQSGDESDSGSSDESDSDDSIEIHGQSFVGNLRIALACDDGCVRLYTVSDLDEFVYHKSLPRVSGRALSVTWSLDGNLIYSGSSDGLIRCWHSKHVHEVYRITVGLGGAGSGPDLCVWSLLALRCGTLVSADSTGSVQFWDSRHGTLLQAHSLHKGDAYALAAPPSHDRVFSAGSDGKVILYKLSDDAPSHSEDSSLSSNLKKWVYVDSRSAHTHDVRALTVAVPISHEDLFPAKEVKKQRRKEKPVDFSYHKWAHLGVPMLLSAGDDTRMFAYSANEFTKFSPHDVCPAPQRVQVHFAQNSIFKQMPVLLVQAANRVDIMSLRLGSGIIPDKASSGHASTTLLARVNSKASGKITCSSISPSGSLFSFSNHTKPSLFELKKHEGSKAPWVISKRQLPGKLPFAHAMTFTSDSNRLIIAGNDRRIYIVDANSSELVHVFTPCRKSQDEFSPPSEPPITKLFPSSDGQWLAAVNCFGDVYIFNMETQRQHWFVSTLDGASVTAGGFPPLNNNVLVVTTSTNQVYALDVEAKKLGEWSRKNSFALPRRFQEFPGEVIGLSFPPSANSSSVIVYSSRAMCLIDFGMPVEGEVNGNTLTDDVLNTLDSVSKKFLNSNGSLKRKLQIQNEFKRNFEFCSFKHPVLFVGHLSKSSVLVVEKPWLEVVKGFDTQPIHRHIYGT
;
A
#
# COMPACT_ATOMS: atom_id res chain seq x y z
N MET A 1 -33.14 6.88 -3.65
CA MET A 1 -31.88 7.43 -3.11
C MET A 1 -31.97 7.54 -1.59
N LEU A 2 -30.99 7.01 -0.85
CA LEU A 2 -30.92 7.08 0.62
C LEU A 2 -30.66 8.51 1.11
N GLU A 3 -31.27 8.90 2.22
CA GLU A 3 -31.03 10.18 2.90
C GLU A 3 -29.66 10.17 3.59
N GLN A 4 -28.80 11.14 3.27
CA GLN A 4 -27.42 11.17 3.76
C GLN A 4 -27.26 12.20 4.88
N TYR A 5 -26.75 11.74 6.02
CA TYR A 5 -26.32 12.58 7.13
C TYR A 5 -24.79 12.66 7.13
N ARG A 6 -24.23 13.87 7.01
CA ARG A 6 -22.78 14.07 6.92
C ARG A 6 -22.21 14.72 8.16
N THR A 7 -21.03 14.27 8.58
CA THR A 7 -20.26 14.89 9.66
C THR A 7 -18.78 14.98 9.32
N SER A 8 -18.16 16.10 9.69
CA SER A 8 -16.71 16.38 9.48
C SER A 8 -15.98 16.75 10.77
N SER A 9 -16.66 16.70 11.90
CA SER A 9 -16.14 17.07 13.23
C SER A 9 -15.14 16.07 13.81
N ILE A 10 -14.98 14.90 13.18
CA ILE A 10 -14.03 13.89 13.62
C ILE A 10 -12.61 14.35 13.27
N GLU A 11 -11.73 14.36 14.28
CA GLU A 11 -10.31 14.64 14.12
C GLU A 11 -9.61 13.42 13.51
N TRP A 12 -8.90 13.63 12.40
CA TRP A 12 -8.07 12.62 11.76
C TRP A 12 -6.93 13.31 11.03
N THR A 13 -5.70 12.86 11.31
CA THR A 13 -4.48 13.31 10.64
C THR A 13 -3.58 12.10 10.34
N PRO A 14 -3.27 11.81 9.07
CA PRO A 14 -2.29 10.78 8.72
C PRO A 14 -0.87 11.26 9.04
N SER A 15 0.07 10.31 9.15
CA SER A 15 1.48 10.59 9.39
C SER A 15 2.27 10.72 8.07
N PRO A 16 3.26 11.63 7.97
CA PRO A 16 4.14 11.76 6.80
C PRO A 16 4.81 10.46 6.39
N ILE A 17 5.08 10.29 5.09
CA ILE A 17 5.87 9.17 4.57
C ILE A 17 7.33 9.64 4.48
N VAL A 18 8.22 8.97 5.21
CA VAL A 18 9.62 9.38 5.36
C VAL A 18 10.58 8.59 4.47
N ALA A 19 10.22 7.36 4.11
CA ALA A 19 11.01 6.52 3.22
C ALA A 19 10.11 5.61 2.37
N LEU A 20 10.55 5.33 1.14
CA LEU A 20 9.95 4.39 0.21
C LEU A 20 11.01 3.41 -0.28
N ALA A 21 10.64 2.13 -0.43
CA ALA A 21 11.51 1.14 -1.07
C ALA A 21 10.69 0.09 -1.82
N THR A 22 11.05 -0.16 -3.08
CA THR A 22 10.47 -1.25 -3.88
C THR A 22 11.08 -2.60 -3.49
N SER A 23 10.25 -3.63 -3.46
CA SER A 23 10.66 -5.03 -3.27
C SER A 23 11.66 -5.47 -4.31
N ALA A 24 12.40 -6.53 -3.97
CA ALA A 24 13.39 -7.11 -4.84
C ALA A 24 12.86 -7.53 -6.22
N ASP A 25 11.63 -8.05 -6.27
CA ASP A 25 10.97 -8.44 -7.52
C ASP A 25 10.31 -7.26 -8.26
N GLY A 26 10.32 -6.05 -7.70
CA GLY A 26 9.71 -4.87 -8.30
C GLY A 26 8.20 -4.75 -8.08
N SER A 27 7.55 -5.74 -7.46
CA SER A 27 6.09 -5.86 -7.43
C SER A 27 5.40 -5.13 -6.28
N GLN A 28 6.11 -4.87 -5.17
CA GLN A 28 5.59 -4.27 -3.95
C GLN A 28 6.39 -3.02 -3.56
N VAL A 29 5.75 -2.14 -2.79
CA VAL A 29 6.34 -0.90 -2.30
C VAL A 29 6.13 -0.83 -0.80
N ALA A 30 7.23 -0.78 -0.06
CA ALA A 30 7.23 -0.47 1.36
C ALA A 30 7.22 1.04 1.56
N ALA A 31 6.32 1.53 2.41
CA ALA A 31 6.24 2.93 2.82
C ALA A 31 6.34 3.05 4.34
N ALA A 32 7.41 3.68 4.83
CA ALA A 32 7.60 3.96 6.24
C ALA A 32 7.02 5.34 6.57
N ARG A 33 6.22 5.41 7.63
CA ARG A 33 5.66 6.64 8.15
C ARG A 33 6.47 7.18 9.31
N HIS A 34 6.37 8.49 9.53
CA HIS A 34 7.04 9.18 10.63
C HIS A 34 6.62 8.67 12.02
N ASP A 35 5.41 8.10 12.13
CA ASP A 35 4.89 7.52 13.37
C ASP A 35 5.37 6.08 13.65
N GLY A 36 6.40 5.62 12.94
CA GLY A 36 7.00 4.29 13.08
C GLY A 36 6.21 3.17 12.42
N SER A 37 5.09 3.44 11.72
CA SER A 37 4.40 2.40 10.96
C SER A 37 5.00 2.13 9.59
N LEU A 38 4.83 0.90 9.14
CA LEU A 38 5.21 0.43 7.83
C LEU A 38 3.95 -0.06 7.09
N GLU A 39 3.82 0.36 5.84
CA GLU A 39 2.76 -0.09 4.94
C GLU A 39 3.36 -0.81 3.73
N ILE A 40 2.73 -1.91 3.31
CA ILE A 40 3.07 -2.61 2.07
C ILE A 40 1.97 -2.39 1.04
N TRP A 41 2.35 -1.74 -0.04
CA TRP A 41 1.49 -1.37 -1.15
C TRP A 41 1.81 -2.19 -2.39
N LEU A 42 0.79 -2.66 -3.08
CA LEU A 42 0.94 -3.29 -4.40
C LEU A 42 -0.28 -2.98 -5.28
N VAL A 43 -0.23 -3.39 -6.54
CA VAL A 43 -1.38 -3.36 -7.45
C VAL A 43 -1.81 -4.80 -7.64
N SER A 44 -3.07 -5.15 -7.36
CA SER A 44 -3.56 -6.51 -7.58
C SER A 44 -3.79 -6.75 -9.08
N PRO A 45 -3.63 -7.98 -9.62
CA PRO A 45 -3.95 -8.26 -11.01
C PRO A 45 -5.39 -7.85 -11.34
N GLY A 46 -5.60 -7.04 -12.38
CA GLY A 46 -6.92 -6.52 -12.75
C GLY A 46 -7.49 -5.42 -11.84
N SER A 47 -6.79 -5.00 -10.78
CA SER A 47 -7.17 -3.87 -9.93
C SER A 47 -6.69 -2.51 -10.41
N VAL A 48 -7.59 -1.57 -10.38
CA VAL A 48 -7.45 -0.22 -10.94
C VAL A 48 -6.57 0.69 -10.08
N GLY A 49 -6.11 0.26 -8.92
CA GLY A 49 -5.39 1.13 -7.99
C GLY A 49 -4.36 0.42 -7.15
N TRP A 50 -3.50 1.23 -6.52
CA TRP A 50 -2.68 0.78 -5.41
C TRP A 50 -3.57 0.43 -4.22
N HIS A 51 -3.33 -0.72 -3.62
CA HIS A 51 -4.00 -1.16 -2.40
C HIS A 51 -2.97 -1.44 -1.31
N CYS A 52 -3.36 -1.19 -0.07
CA CYS A 52 -2.51 -1.39 1.09
C CYS A 52 -2.79 -2.77 1.66
N GLN A 53 -1.93 -3.75 1.33
CA GLN A 53 -2.12 -5.13 1.77
C GLN A 53 -1.82 -5.26 3.27
N LEU A 54 -0.69 -4.71 3.72
CA LEU A 54 -0.22 -4.84 5.10
C LEU A 54 0.00 -3.48 5.75
N THR A 55 -0.36 -3.38 7.03
CA THR A 55 0.04 -2.28 7.91
C THR A 55 0.63 -2.89 9.16
N ILE A 56 1.91 -2.65 9.38
CA ILE A 56 2.67 -3.09 10.55
C ILE A 56 2.94 -1.86 11.40
N HIS A 57 2.53 -1.90 12.66
CA HIS A 57 2.78 -0.80 13.58
C HIS A 57 4.11 -1.10 14.31
N GLY A 58 5.13 -0.27 14.06
CA GLY A 58 6.42 -0.36 14.76
C GLY A 58 6.48 0.53 16.00
N ASP A 59 7.69 0.70 16.53
CA ASP A 59 7.95 1.62 17.63
C ASP A 59 7.77 3.08 17.20
N CYS A 60 6.82 3.77 17.83
CA CYS A 60 6.53 5.17 17.57
C CYS A 60 7.65 6.13 18.01
N ASN A 61 8.59 5.67 18.84
CA ASN A 61 9.75 6.46 19.26
C ASN A 61 10.93 6.33 18.29
N SER A 62 10.93 5.28 17.46
CA SER A 62 11.98 5.02 16.47
C SER A 62 11.64 5.77 15.16
N ARG A 63 12.35 6.85 14.87
CA ARG A 63 12.18 7.59 13.62
C ARG A 63 12.97 6.92 12.50
N ILE A 64 12.26 6.25 11.61
CA ILE A 64 12.83 5.60 10.42
C ILE A 64 13.47 6.64 9.51
N THR A 65 14.67 6.36 9.03
CA THR A 65 15.46 7.23 8.12
C THR A 65 15.58 6.64 6.72
N SER A 66 15.72 5.32 6.60
CA SER A 66 15.87 4.64 5.30
C SER A 66 15.29 3.23 5.31
N LEU A 67 14.78 2.79 4.15
CA LEU A 67 14.27 1.45 3.89
C LEU A 67 15.08 0.77 2.78
N VAL A 68 15.32 -0.53 2.91
CA VAL A 68 15.93 -1.36 1.86
C VAL A 68 15.35 -2.77 1.83
N TRP A 69 15.24 -3.33 0.63
CA TRP A 69 14.93 -4.74 0.43
C TRP A 69 16.19 -5.50 0.02
N CYS A 70 16.45 -6.62 0.69
CA CYS A 70 17.51 -7.56 0.33
C CYS A 70 16.89 -8.80 -0.31
N ARG A 71 17.37 -9.17 -1.50
CA ARG A 71 17.03 -10.48 -2.07
C ARG A 71 17.48 -11.59 -1.13
N THR A 72 16.78 -12.72 -1.13
CA THR A 72 17.28 -13.95 -0.49
C THR A 72 17.63 -14.93 -1.59
N SER A 73 18.57 -15.84 -1.34
CA SER A 73 18.84 -16.92 -2.29
C SER A 73 17.70 -17.96 -2.29
N SER A 74 16.87 -17.94 -1.24
CA SER A 74 15.71 -18.81 -1.09
C SER A 74 14.65 -18.55 -2.17
N LYS A 75 14.15 -19.63 -2.78
CA LYS A 75 13.06 -19.57 -3.77
C LYS A 75 11.71 -19.18 -3.14
N ASP A 76 11.61 -19.16 -1.81
CA ASP A 76 10.36 -19.04 -1.07
C ASP A 76 9.90 -17.59 -0.84
N SER A 77 10.79 -16.58 -1.00
CA SER A 77 10.42 -15.16 -0.90
C SER A 77 11.02 -14.34 -2.06
N SER A 78 10.29 -14.25 -3.16
CA SER A 78 10.67 -13.43 -4.33
C SER A 78 10.82 -11.94 -4.00
N SER A 79 10.06 -11.46 -3.03
CA SER A 79 10.02 -10.04 -2.63
C SER A 79 11.22 -9.63 -1.78
N GLY A 80 11.89 -10.58 -1.13
CA GLY A 80 13.08 -10.36 -0.29
C GLY A 80 12.76 -10.02 1.17
N ARG A 81 13.82 -9.74 1.95
CA ARG A 81 13.76 -9.30 3.36
C ARG A 81 13.80 -7.78 3.43
N LEU A 82 12.96 -7.20 4.28
CA LEU A 82 12.81 -5.75 4.41
C LEU A 82 13.47 -5.24 5.70
N PHE A 83 14.35 -4.25 5.54
CA PHE A 83 15.04 -3.60 6.64
C PHE A 83 14.76 -2.11 6.68
N SER A 84 14.72 -1.55 7.89
CA SER A 84 14.70 -0.10 8.12
C SER A 84 15.82 0.30 9.07
N SER A 85 16.43 1.44 8.82
CA SER A 85 17.29 2.11 9.80
C SER A 85 16.55 3.24 10.49
N SER A 86 17.04 3.63 11.66
CA SER A 86 16.47 4.71 12.46
C SER A 86 17.55 5.70 12.90
N ILE A 87 17.10 6.89 13.27
CA ILE A 87 17.96 7.98 13.73
C ILE A 87 18.67 7.66 15.06
N ASP A 88 18.18 6.69 15.83
CA ASP A 88 18.82 6.18 17.05
C ASP A 88 20.02 5.23 16.77
N GLY A 89 20.29 4.96 15.49
CA GLY A 89 21.35 4.05 15.06
C GLY A 89 20.95 2.58 15.09
N CYS A 90 19.66 2.27 15.26
CA CYS A 90 19.14 0.91 15.17
C CYS A 90 18.91 0.50 13.71
N VAL A 91 18.96 -0.81 13.46
CA VAL A 91 18.41 -1.44 12.25
C VAL A 91 17.37 -2.47 12.67
N TYR A 92 16.24 -2.42 12.00
CA TYR A 92 15.11 -3.31 12.22
C TYR A 92 14.84 -4.13 10.96
N GLU A 93 14.46 -5.38 11.16
CA GLU A 93 13.88 -6.26 10.15
C GLU A 93 12.36 -6.30 10.34
N TRP A 94 11.63 -6.26 9.23
CA TRP A 94 10.16 -6.31 9.23
C TRP A 94 9.69 -7.69 8.82
N ASP A 95 9.09 -8.41 9.77
CA ASP A 95 8.47 -9.70 9.52
C ASP A 95 7.06 -9.48 8.97
N LEU A 96 6.94 -9.60 7.65
CA LEU A 96 5.68 -9.40 6.93
C LEU A 96 4.68 -10.52 7.21
N PHE A 97 5.15 -11.70 7.62
CA PHE A 97 4.29 -12.84 7.93
C PHE A 97 3.67 -12.70 9.31
N ASN A 98 4.48 -12.38 10.33
CA ASN A 98 4.02 -12.24 11.72
C ASN A 98 3.54 -10.82 12.07
N LEU A 99 3.68 -9.86 11.14
CA LEU A 99 3.35 -8.44 11.33
C LEU A 99 4.07 -7.81 12.52
N ASN A 100 5.38 -8.05 12.62
CA ASN A 100 6.19 -7.53 13.70
C ASN A 100 7.44 -6.80 13.20
N GLN A 101 8.03 -6.00 14.08
CA GLN A 101 9.29 -5.31 13.88
C GLN A 101 10.33 -5.96 14.81
N LYS A 102 11.40 -6.50 14.24
CA LYS A 102 12.49 -7.18 14.96
C LYS A 102 13.73 -6.29 14.94
N VAL A 103 14.33 -6.03 16.10
CA VAL A 103 15.63 -5.34 16.16
C VAL A 103 16.71 -6.34 15.72
N VAL A 104 17.44 -6.01 14.66
CA VAL A 104 18.59 -6.80 14.19
C VAL A 104 19.93 -6.13 14.49
N LEU A 105 19.91 -4.82 14.74
CA LEU A 105 21.04 -4.04 15.24
C LEU A 105 20.53 -3.01 16.26
N GLN A 106 20.99 -3.07 17.51
CA GLN A 106 20.39 -2.31 18.61
C GLN A 106 20.89 -0.87 18.77
N THR A 107 22.13 -0.57 18.42
CA THR A 107 22.57 0.81 18.15
C THR A 107 24.02 0.76 17.71
N VAL A 108 24.38 1.60 16.74
CA VAL A 108 25.77 1.85 16.37
C VAL A 108 26.39 2.98 17.23
N GLY A 109 25.59 3.62 18.10
CA GLY A 109 25.97 4.78 18.89
C GLY A 109 25.89 6.11 18.14
N VAL A 110 25.46 6.09 16.87
CA VAL A 110 25.33 7.25 15.98
C VAL A 110 24.14 7.05 15.05
N SER A 111 23.55 8.14 14.56
CA SER A 111 22.43 8.09 13.63
C SER A 111 22.82 7.44 12.30
N ILE A 112 21.91 6.65 11.74
CA ILE A 112 22.04 6.10 10.38
C ILE A 112 21.15 6.93 9.46
N TRP A 113 21.73 7.53 8.42
CA TRP A 113 21.01 8.42 7.50
C TRP A 113 20.45 7.68 6.28
N GLN A 114 21.24 6.81 5.67
CA GLN A 114 20.82 6.04 4.49
C GLN A 114 21.44 4.64 4.51
N MET A 115 20.70 3.67 3.98
CA MET A 115 21.20 2.32 3.69
C MET A 115 21.20 2.05 2.18
N ALA A 116 22.14 1.25 1.71
CA ALA A 116 22.16 0.75 0.33
C ALA A 116 22.63 -0.71 0.27
N VAL A 117 21.92 -1.52 -0.52
CA VAL A 117 22.21 -2.96 -0.69
C VAL A 117 23.13 -3.15 -1.89
N GLU A 118 24.10 -4.05 -1.75
CA GLU A 118 24.97 -4.48 -2.84
C GLU A 118 24.13 -5.12 -3.97
N PRO A 119 24.32 -4.70 -5.23
CA PRO A 119 23.63 -5.31 -6.37
C PRO A 119 23.97 -6.80 -6.49
N TYR A 120 22.94 -7.63 -6.67
CA TYR A 120 23.11 -9.07 -6.88
C TYR A 120 23.63 -9.37 -8.29
N LYS A 121 24.73 -10.12 -8.40
CA LYS A 121 25.23 -10.63 -9.68
C LYS A 121 24.53 -11.95 -10.00
N SER A 122 23.73 -11.98 -11.07
CA SER A 122 23.25 -13.27 -11.59
C SER A 122 24.41 -13.97 -12.32
N ALA A 123 24.68 -15.24 -11.99
CA ALA A 123 25.75 -16.03 -12.61
C ALA A 123 25.60 -16.21 -14.14
N SER A 124 24.50 -15.76 -14.74
CA SER A 124 24.26 -15.76 -16.19
C SER A 124 24.95 -14.61 -16.95
N GLU A 125 25.55 -13.62 -16.27
CA GLU A 125 26.20 -12.47 -16.93
C GLU A 125 27.72 -12.61 -17.10
N GLU A 126 28.37 -13.67 -16.58
CA GLU A 126 29.81 -13.88 -16.78
C GLU A 126 30.18 -14.43 -18.18
N ASN A 127 29.20 -14.90 -18.97
CA ASN A 127 29.44 -15.48 -20.31
C ASN A 127 28.84 -14.66 -21.48
N GLY A 128 28.82 -13.32 -21.38
CA GLY A 128 28.25 -12.46 -22.43
C GLY A 128 29.11 -11.25 -22.79
N HIS A 129 29.89 -11.38 -23.87
CA HIS A 129 30.49 -10.31 -24.70
C HIS A 129 31.75 -9.56 -24.22
N GLN A 130 32.91 -10.20 -24.39
CA GLN A 130 34.01 -9.54 -25.12
C GLN A 130 33.63 -9.52 -26.61
N THR A 131 33.34 -8.34 -27.16
CA THR A 131 33.10 -8.15 -28.60
C THR A 131 34.44 -7.94 -29.33
N LEU A 132 34.99 -9.03 -29.86
CA LEU A 132 35.86 -8.96 -31.04
C LEU A 132 34.98 -9.06 -32.29
N SER A 133 35.26 -8.16 -33.22
CA SER A 133 34.53 -7.93 -34.45
C SER A 133 34.85 -8.94 -35.55
N ASN A 134 33.88 -9.04 -36.46
CA ASN A 134 33.97 -9.48 -37.85
C ASN A 134 34.14 -10.98 -38.16
N GLY A 135 33.16 -11.51 -38.92
CA GLY A 135 33.43 -12.60 -39.86
C GLY A 135 32.25 -13.55 -40.09
N ASN A 136 31.45 -13.24 -41.10
CA ASN A 136 30.50 -14.10 -41.83
C ASN A 136 30.69 -15.63 -41.71
N GLY A 137 29.58 -16.38 -41.58
CA GLY A 137 29.47 -17.71 -42.19
C GLY A 137 28.75 -18.79 -41.39
N VAL A 138 27.48 -19.03 -41.73
CA VAL A 138 26.80 -20.34 -41.85
C VAL A 138 27.09 -21.41 -40.78
N VAL A 139 26.07 -21.68 -39.97
CA VAL A 139 25.93 -22.91 -39.17
C VAL A 139 25.61 -24.07 -40.12
N ILE A 140 26.51 -25.06 -40.20
CA ILE A 140 26.16 -26.43 -40.59
C ILE A 140 26.57 -27.34 -39.44
N ASP A 141 25.55 -27.95 -38.84
CA ASP A 141 25.63 -29.06 -37.91
C ASP A 141 25.87 -30.35 -38.72
N ARG A 142 26.95 -31.10 -38.44
CA ARG A 142 27.10 -32.50 -38.86
C ARG A 142 27.95 -33.32 -37.89
N GLN A 143 27.31 -34.36 -37.39
CA GLN A 143 27.86 -35.53 -36.71
C GLN A 143 28.87 -36.31 -37.58
N SER A 144 29.94 -36.79 -36.93
CA SER A 144 30.68 -38.06 -37.13
C SER A 144 31.98 -37.89 -36.33
N GLY A 145 32.39 -38.77 -35.41
CA GLY A 145 32.49 -40.21 -35.52
C GLY A 145 33.89 -40.53 -36.07
N ASP A 146 34.86 -40.75 -35.17
CA ASP A 146 35.92 -41.76 -35.38
C ASP A 146 36.81 -41.90 -34.14
N GLU A 147 37.01 -43.17 -33.77
CA GLU A 147 37.96 -43.69 -32.80
C GLU A 147 39.38 -43.64 -33.37
N SER A 148 40.38 -43.36 -32.54
CA SER A 148 41.64 -44.11 -32.57
C SER A 148 42.52 -43.84 -31.35
N ASP A 149 43.09 -44.95 -30.94
CA ASP A 149 43.87 -45.29 -29.77
C ASP A 149 45.35 -44.87 -29.92
N SER A 150 46.02 -44.50 -28.82
CA SER A 150 47.42 -44.84 -28.54
C SER A 150 47.87 -44.25 -27.20
N GLY A 151 48.33 -45.13 -26.31
CA GLY A 151 48.76 -44.79 -24.96
C GLY A 151 50.22 -44.38 -24.83
N SER A 152 50.54 -43.88 -23.63
CA SER A 152 51.84 -44.04 -22.98
C SER A 152 51.65 -43.74 -21.49
N SER A 153 51.99 -44.73 -20.67
CA SER A 153 52.16 -44.67 -19.23
C SER A 153 53.32 -43.76 -18.84
N ASP A 154 53.19 -43.05 -17.72
CA ASP A 154 54.25 -42.95 -16.70
C ASP A 154 53.62 -42.63 -15.34
N GLU A 155 53.88 -43.52 -14.38
CA GLU A 155 53.59 -43.41 -12.95
C GLU A 155 54.81 -42.79 -12.27
N SER A 156 54.62 -41.77 -11.44
CA SER A 156 55.17 -41.72 -10.07
C SER A 156 54.96 -40.36 -9.39
N ASP A 157 54.40 -40.45 -8.19
CA ASP A 157 54.79 -39.76 -6.95
C ASP A 157 54.12 -38.46 -6.47
N SER A 158 53.60 -38.63 -5.25
CA SER A 158 53.52 -37.69 -4.12
C SER A 158 52.43 -36.62 -4.13
N ASP A 159 51.27 -37.02 -3.60
CA ASP A 159 50.72 -36.54 -2.33
C ASP A 159 51.02 -35.07 -1.95
N ASP A 160 50.08 -34.19 -2.30
CA ASP A 160 49.68 -33.08 -1.44
C ASP A 160 48.22 -32.72 -1.80
N SER A 161 47.29 -33.58 -1.40
CA SER A 161 45.86 -33.30 -1.54
C SER A 161 45.45 -32.20 -0.56
N ILE A 162 45.62 -30.95 -0.96
CA ILE A 162 44.82 -29.86 -0.42
C ILE A 162 43.39 -30.16 -0.89
N GLU A 163 42.58 -30.70 0.01
CA GLU A 163 41.13 -30.66 -0.13
C GLU A 163 40.72 -29.19 -0.27
N ILE A 164 40.58 -28.74 -1.51
CA ILE A 164 39.78 -27.56 -1.83
C ILE A 164 38.37 -27.99 -1.47
N HIS A 165 38.00 -27.74 -0.20
CA HIS A 165 36.62 -27.62 0.19
C HIS A 165 36.02 -26.56 -0.75
N GLY A 166 35.38 -27.03 -1.82
CA GLY A 166 34.49 -26.23 -2.64
C GLY A 166 33.38 -25.75 -1.74
N GLN A 167 33.62 -24.62 -1.06
CA GLN A 167 32.58 -23.86 -0.40
C GLN A 167 31.59 -23.48 -1.50
N SER A 168 30.47 -24.20 -1.53
CA SER A 168 29.22 -23.73 -2.12
C SER A 168 29.09 -22.25 -1.77
N PHE A 169 29.17 -21.38 -2.78
CA PHE A 169 29.11 -19.94 -2.62
C PHE A 169 27.71 -19.57 -2.11
N VAL A 170 27.54 -19.52 -0.79
CA VAL A 170 26.32 -19.01 -0.14
C VAL A 170 26.35 -17.50 -0.33
N GLY A 171 25.40 -16.99 -1.11
CA GLY A 171 25.34 -15.59 -1.55
C GLY A 171 25.04 -14.61 -0.41
N ASN A 172 26.06 -14.29 0.38
CA ASN A 172 26.00 -13.29 1.43
C ASN A 172 25.91 -11.87 0.83
N LEU A 173 24.74 -11.23 0.96
CA LEU A 173 24.51 -9.86 0.47
C LEU A 173 25.03 -8.83 1.47
N ARG A 174 25.67 -7.75 0.98
CA ARG A 174 26.17 -6.68 1.84
C ARG A 174 25.25 -5.46 1.83
N ILE A 175 25.11 -4.83 2.99
CA ILE A 175 24.41 -3.55 3.17
C ILE A 175 25.43 -2.52 3.66
N ALA A 176 25.45 -1.37 3.02
CA ALA A 176 26.21 -0.21 3.46
C ALA A 176 25.29 0.75 4.25
N LEU A 177 25.75 1.20 5.41
CA LEU A 177 25.09 2.16 6.29
C LEU A 177 25.88 3.46 6.31
N ALA A 178 25.29 4.57 5.86
CA ALA A 178 25.86 5.91 6.00
C ALA A 178 25.53 6.48 7.39
N CYS A 179 26.56 6.80 8.17
CA CYS A 179 26.41 7.19 9.56
C CYS A 179 26.82 8.66 9.82
N ASP A 180 26.23 9.22 10.88
CA ASP A 180 26.44 10.62 11.30
C ASP A 180 27.90 10.94 11.64
N ASP A 181 28.69 9.96 12.07
CA ASP A 181 30.10 10.16 12.39
C ASP A 181 31.04 10.23 11.18
N GLY A 182 30.50 10.18 9.96
CA GLY A 182 31.27 10.19 8.72
C GLY A 182 31.82 8.81 8.34
N CYS A 183 31.42 7.74 9.02
CA CYS A 183 31.76 6.38 8.62
C CYS A 183 30.67 5.80 7.71
N VAL A 184 31.09 4.97 6.76
CA VAL A 184 30.19 4.01 6.10
C VAL A 184 30.49 2.62 6.65
N ARG A 185 29.48 1.97 7.23
CA ARG A 185 29.63 0.63 7.83
C ARG A 185 28.99 -0.42 6.95
N LEU A 186 29.70 -1.53 6.74
CA LEU A 186 29.25 -2.66 5.94
C LEU A 186 28.81 -3.80 6.84
N TYR A 187 27.61 -4.30 6.58
CA TYR A 187 27.04 -5.48 7.21
C TYR A 187 26.75 -6.53 6.15
N THR A 188 26.75 -7.80 6.56
CA THR A 188 26.36 -8.94 5.74
C THR A 188 25.04 -9.47 6.23
N VAL A 189 24.14 -9.76 5.29
CA VAL A 189 22.86 -10.42 5.53
C VAL A 189 22.94 -11.82 4.93
N SER A 190 22.87 -12.83 5.80
CA SER A 190 22.87 -14.24 5.39
C SER A 190 21.44 -14.76 5.27
N ASP A 191 21.27 -15.87 4.56
CA ASP A 191 19.97 -16.58 4.49
C ASP A 191 19.58 -17.24 5.83
N LEU A 192 20.49 -17.30 6.81
CA LEU A 192 20.26 -17.81 8.17
C LEU A 192 19.71 -16.73 9.13
N ASP A 193 19.13 -15.66 8.59
CA ASP A 193 18.61 -14.52 9.36
C ASP A 193 19.64 -13.74 10.18
N GLU A 194 20.94 -13.87 9.88
CA GLU A 194 21.97 -13.12 10.60
C GLU A 194 22.27 -11.77 9.95
N PHE A 195 22.46 -10.75 10.79
CA PHE A 195 22.87 -9.40 10.41
C PHE A 195 24.24 -9.11 11.02
N VAL A 196 25.30 -9.40 10.28
CA VAL A 196 26.67 -9.49 10.81
C VAL A 196 27.51 -8.30 10.39
N TYR A 197 28.19 -7.66 11.33
CA TYR A 197 29.15 -6.61 11.01
C TYR A 197 30.31 -7.17 10.18
N HIS A 198 30.59 -6.53 9.04
CA HIS A 198 31.69 -6.93 8.16
C HIS A 198 32.90 -6.00 8.31
N LYS A 199 32.74 -4.70 8.01
CA LYS A 199 33.86 -3.74 8.05
C LYS A 199 33.36 -2.29 8.07
N SER A 200 34.19 -1.35 8.51
CA SER A 200 33.93 0.10 8.36
C SER A 200 34.90 0.69 7.35
N LEU A 201 34.38 1.57 6.48
CA LEU A 201 35.21 2.45 5.66
C LEU A 201 35.89 3.51 6.56
N PRO A 202 37.06 4.05 6.16
CA PRO A 202 37.73 5.11 6.90
C PRO A 202 36.80 6.28 7.20
N ARG A 203 36.86 6.77 8.44
CA ARG A 203 36.08 7.92 8.88
C ARG A 203 36.48 9.18 8.10
N VAL A 204 35.49 9.97 7.67
CA VAL A 204 35.72 11.23 6.98
C VAL A 204 35.20 12.42 7.77
N SER A 205 35.59 13.62 7.32
CA SER A 205 35.07 14.87 7.90
C SER A 205 33.60 15.06 7.49
N GLY A 206 32.77 15.57 8.40
CA GLY A 206 31.34 15.72 8.16
C GLY A 206 30.55 14.41 8.31
N ARG A 207 29.23 14.49 8.18
CA ARG A 207 28.30 13.36 8.28
C ARG A 207 28.27 12.59 6.97
N ALA A 208 28.16 11.27 6.98
CA ALA A 208 27.82 10.51 5.78
C ALA A 208 26.28 10.48 5.68
N LEU A 209 25.74 11.18 4.68
CA LEU A 209 24.30 11.40 4.52
C LEU A 209 23.68 10.45 3.51
N SER A 210 24.44 10.11 2.46
CA SER A 210 23.98 9.23 1.39
C SER A 210 25.01 8.18 1.03
N VAL A 211 24.55 7.03 0.57
CA VAL A 211 25.41 5.93 0.10
C VAL A 211 24.75 5.18 -1.04
N THR A 212 25.54 4.80 -2.04
CA THR A 212 25.09 3.92 -3.13
C THR A 212 26.24 3.06 -3.63
N TRP A 213 25.91 1.88 -4.18
CA TRP A 213 26.89 0.97 -4.76
C TRP A 213 27.02 1.22 -6.26
N SER A 214 28.20 0.95 -6.82
CA SER A 214 28.28 0.71 -8.26
C SER A 214 27.55 -0.59 -8.62
N LEU A 215 27.05 -0.66 -9.84
CA LEU A 215 26.26 -1.81 -10.31
C LEU A 215 27.04 -3.13 -10.35
N ASP A 216 28.37 -3.05 -10.45
CA ASP A 216 29.28 -4.20 -10.39
C ASP A 216 29.67 -4.59 -8.94
N GLY A 217 29.21 -3.85 -7.93
CA GLY A 217 29.52 -4.07 -6.51
C GLY A 217 30.96 -3.75 -6.09
N ASN A 218 31.80 -3.26 -7.01
CA ASN A 218 33.22 -3.03 -6.74
C ASN A 218 33.50 -1.70 -6.03
N LEU A 219 32.63 -0.71 -6.22
CA LEU A 219 32.77 0.64 -5.66
C LEU A 219 31.57 0.99 -4.79
N ILE A 220 31.82 1.80 -3.77
CA ILE A 220 30.80 2.44 -2.94
C ILE A 220 31.00 3.96 -3.06
N TYR A 221 29.93 4.68 -3.34
CA TYR A 221 29.92 6.14 -3.32
C TYR A 221 29.23 6.63 -2.06
N SER A 222 29.87 7.54 -1.32
CA SER A 222 29.30 8.15 -0.12
C SER A 222 29.26 9.67 -0.23
N GLY A 223 28.08 10.26 -0.09
CA GLY A 223 27.87 11.70 -0.09
C GLY A 223 27.87 12.23 1.34
N SER A 224 28.58 13.33 1.57
CA SER A 224 28.80 13.89 2.90
C SER A 224 28.22 15.30 3.06
N SER A 225 28.10 15.75 4.32
CA SER A 225 27.77 17.12 4.68
C SER A 225 28.94 18.11 4.51
N ASP A 226 30.11 17.65 4.08
CA ASP A 226 31.27 18.49 3.73
C ASP A 226 31.29 18.88 2.24
N GLY A 227 30.23 18.55 1.50
CA GLY A 227 30.10 18.80 0.07
C GLY A 227 30.93 17.88 -0.83
N LEU A 228 31.49 16.79 -0.29
CA LEU A 228 32.26 15.82 -1.06
C LEU A 228 31.46 14.52 -1.27
N ILE A 229 31.65 13.93 -2.45
CA ILE A 229 31.33 12.52 -2.71
C ILE A 229 32.64 11.76 -2.74
N ARG A 230 32.74 10.70 -1.93
CA ARG A 230 33.92 9.84 -1.88
C ARG A 230 33.62 8.51 -2.52
N CYS A 231 34.55 8.03 -3.33
CA CYS A 231 34.51 6.73 -3.99
C CYS A 231 35.44 5.78 -3.25
N TRP A 232 34.90 4.64 -2.81
CA TRP A 232 35.61 3.65 -2.04
C TRP A 232 35.67 2.33 -2.79
N HIS A 233 36.80 1.65 -2.74
CA HIS A 233 36.85 0.28 -3.21
C HIS A 233 36.19 -0.66 -2.18
N SER A 234 35.15 -1.41 -2.56
CA SER A 234 34.33 -2.19 -1.62
C SER A 234 35.09 -3.31 -0.91
N LYS A 235 36.03 -3.98 -1.60
CA LYS A 235 36.90 -5.03 -1.04
C LYS A 235 38.10 -4.49 -0.25
N HIS A 236 38.85 -3.55 -0.83
CA HIS A 236 40.10 -3.06 -0.25
C HIS A 236 39.90 -1.95 0.79
N VAL A 237 38.73 -1.29 0.80
CA VAL A 237 38.33 -0.30 1.82
C VAL A 237 39.29 0.90 1.89
N HIS A 238 39.76 1.36 0.72
CA HIS A 238 40.48 2.62 0.57
C HIS A 238 39.69 3.58 -0.31
N GLU A 239 39.90 4.88 -0.10
CA GLU A 239 39.36 5.94 -0.96
C GLU A 239 40.11 5.90 -2.31
N VAL A 240 39.37 5.71 -3.40
CA VAL A 240 39.91 5.69 -4.77
C VAL A 240 40.08 7.12 -5.28
N TYR A 241 39.03 7.93 -5.12
CA TYR A 241 39.01 9.35 -5.45
C TYR A 241 37.85 10.07 -4.76
N ARG A 242 37.84 11.41 -4.86
CA ARG A 242 36.80 12.29 -4.34
C ARG A 242 36.28 13.24 -5.42
N ILE A 243 35.01 13.61 -5.30
CA ILE A 243 34.32 14.57 -6.16
C ILE A 243 33.86 15.73 -5.27
N THR A 244 34.16 16.96 -5.68
CA THR A 244 33.65 18.17 -5.02
C THR A 244 32.32 18.58 -5.65
N VAL A 245 31.25 18.56 -4.86
CA VAL A 245 29.91 18.96 -5.32
C VAL A 245 29.80 20.49 -5.20
N GLY A 246 29.37 21.15 -6.28
CA GLY A 246 29.18 22.61 -6.31
C GLY A 246 29.63 23.27 -7.61
N LEU A 247 28.83 24.20 -8.12
CA LEU A 247 29.13 24.95 -9.35
C LEU A 247 30.25 25.97 -9.09
N GLY A 248 31.39 25.83 -9.78
CA GLY A 248 32.42 26.88 -9.88
C GLY A 248 33.57 26.83 -8.87
N GLY A 249 33.88 25.69 -8.25
CA GLY A 249 35.03 25.58 -7.35
C GLY A 249 34.88 26.34 -6.02
N ALA A 250 33.74 26.99 -5.78
CA ALA A 250 33.34 27.56 -4.50
C ALA A 250 32.86 26.48 -3.51
N GLY A 251 33.50 25.32 -3.50
CA GLY A 251 33.27 24.21 -2.56
C GLY A 251 33.71 24.55 -1.12
N SER A 252 33.40 25.76 -0.66
CA SER A 252 33.80 26.31 0.63
C SER A 252 32.73 27.26 1.19
N GLY A 253 31.44 26.99 0.92
CA GLY A 253 30.39 27.33 1.88
C GLY A 253 30.37 26.25 2.96
N PRO A 254 30.31 26.57 4.26
CA PRO A 254 30.60 25.61 5.33
C PRO A 254 29.66 24.39 5.47
N ASP A 255 28.55 24.27 4.72
CA ASP A 255 27.53 23.24 4.97
C ASP A 255 26.79 22.76 3.69
N LEU A 256 27.51 22.33 2.64
CA LEU A 256 26.85 21.68 1.49
C LEU A 256 26.54 20.20 1.81
N CYS A 257 25.27 19.81 1.75
CA CYS A 257 24.85 18.44 2.05
C CYS A 257 24.50 17.67 0.77
N VAL A 258 25.14 16.51 0.58
CA VAL A 258 24.78 15.57 -0.50
C VAL A 258 23.73 14.59 0.00
N TRP A 259 22.46 14.90 -0.23
CA TRP A 259 21.31 14.18 0.32
C TRP A 259 21.03 12.84 -0.34
N SER A 260 21.33 12.69 -1.64
CA SER A 260 21.03 11.46 -2.37
C SER A 260 22.05 11.16 -3.47
N LEU A 261 22.32 9.88 -3.66
CA LEU A 261 23.20 9.35 -4.71
C LEU A 261 22.51 8.21 -5.47
N LEU A 262 22.72 8.16 -6.78
CA LEU A 262 22.18 7.12 -7.65
C LEU A 262 23.20 6.73 -8.73
N ALA A 263 23.61 5.47 -8.75
CA ALA A 263 24.46 4.92 -9.81
C ALA A 263 23.63 4.38 -10.99
N LEU A 264 24.03 4.70 -12.22
CA LEU A 264 23.33 4.29 -13.45
C LEU A 264 24.15 3.31 -14.30
N ARG A 265 23.46 2.48 -15.09
CA ARG A 265 24.09 1.46 -15.96
C ARG A 265 25.02 2.03 -17.02
N CYS A 266 24.83 3.29 -17.40
CA CYS A 266 25.71 3.99 -18.35
C CYS A 266 27.04 4.47 -17.74
N GLY A 267 27.35 4.13 -16.48
CA GLY A 267 28.54 4.64 -15.80
C GLY A 267 28.43 6.11 -15.39
N THR A 268 27.19 6.60 -15.21
CA THR A 268 26.93 7.92 -14.64
C THR A 268 26.54 7.79 -13.17
N LEU A 269 27.19 8.57 -12.31
CA LEU A 269 26.74 8.79 -10.94
C LEU A 269 25.90 10.06 -10.91
N VAL A 270 24.76 10.04 -10.24
CA VAL A 270 23.90 11.21 -10.04
C VAL A 270 23.90 11.60 -8.57
N SER A 271 24.04 12.88 -8.28
CA SER A 271 23.95 13.44 -6.94
C SER A 271 22.89 14.52 -6.84
N ALA A 272 22.21 14.57 -5.71
CA ALA A 272 21.28 15.63 -5.34
C ALA A 272 21.74 16.30 -4.03
N ASP A 273 21.74 17.63 -4.01
CA ASP A 273 22.33 18.40 -2.91
C ASP A 273 21.38 19.43 -2.29
N SER A 274 21.81 20.02 -1.16
CA SER A 274 21.07 21.05 -0.42
C SER A 274 20.89 22.38 -1.17
N THR A 275 21.56 22.59 -2.29
CA THR A 275 21.33 23.79 -3.14
C THR A 275 20.19 23.58 -4.13
N GLY A 276 19.61 22.37 -4.18
CA GLY A 276 18.62 22.00 -5.19
C GLY A 276 19.22 21.62 -6.54
N SER A 277 20.54 21.38 -6.57
CA SER A 277 21.24 20.98 -7.78
C SER A 277 21.24 19.46 -7.92
N VAL A 278 20.95 18.99 -9.14
CA VAL A 278 21.08 17.59 -9.56
C VAL A 278 22.24 17.51 -10.54
N GLN A 279 23.30 16.82 -10.15
CA GLN A 279 24.58 16.78 -10.88
C GLN A 279 24.86 15.35 -11.37
N PHE A 280 25.38 15.24 -12.58
CA PHE A 280 25.67 13.99 -13.28
C PHE A 280 27.18 13.91 -13.49
N TRP A 281 27.78 12.81 -13.09
CA TRP A 281 29.24 12.61 -13.03
C TRP A 281 29.65 11.35 -13.78
N ASP A 282 30.81 11.35 -14.42
CA ASP A 282 31.45 10.13 -14.90
C ASP A 282 31.89 9.31 -13.68
N SER A 283 31.35 8.11 -13.53
CA SER A 283 31.65 7.25 -12.38
C SER A 283 33.04 6.62 -12.43
N ARG A 284 33.75 6.68 -13.56
CA ARG A 284 35.12 6.15 -13.69
C ARG A 284 36.17 7.19 -13.31
N HIS A 285 35.93 8.44 -13.72
CA HIS A 285 36.91 9.52 -13.56
C HIS A 285 36.51 10.54 -12.47
N GLY A 286 35.27 10.50 -11.97
CA GLY A 286 34.76 11.47 -11.01
C GLY A 286 34.56 12.88 -11.58
N THR A 287 34.47 13.01 -12.90
CA THR A 287 34.36 14.31 -13.58
C THR A 287 32.91 14.72 -13.76
N LEU A 288 32.62 16.02 -13.61
CA LEU A 288 31.28 16.55 -13.83
C LEU A 288 30.93 16.49 -15.32
N LEU A 289 29.86 15.77 -15.65
CA LEU A 289 29.27 15.77 -16.99
C LEU A 289 28.32 16.96 -17.11
N GLN A 290 27.40 17.10 -16.15
CA GLN A 290 26.35 18.13 -16.19
C GLN A 290 25.83 18.47 -14.80
N ALA A 291 25.34 19.69 -14.63
CA ALA A 291 24.66 20.14 -13.43
C ALA A 291 23.35 20.86 -13.80
N HIS A 292 22.27 20.53 -13.09
CA HIS A 292 20.94 21.11 -13.27
C HIS A 292 20.43 21.67 -11.94
N SER A 293 20.42 22.98 -11.78
CA SER A 293 19.90 23.68 -10.58
C SER A 293 18.45 24.10 -10.79
N LEU A 294 17.54 23.13 -10.74
CA LEU A 294 16.11 23.33 -11.07
C LEU A 294 15.18 23.31 -9.86
N HIS A 295 15.59 22.66 -8.76
CA HIS A 295 14.85 22.75 -7.51
C HIS A 295 15.13 24.08 -6.83
N LYS A 296 14.11 24.63 -6.15
CA LYS A 296 14.23 25.90 -5.40
C LYS A 296 14.70 25.74 -3.96
N GLY A 297 14.94 24.50 -3.53
CA GLY A 297 15.47 24.13 -2.23
C GLY A 297 16.07 22.72 -2.32
N ASP A 298 16.43 22.15 -1.17
CA ASP A 298 17.06 20.84 -1.03
C ASP A 298 16.43 19.76 -1.93
N ALA A 299 17.27 19.09 -2.72
CA ALA A 299 16.87 17.90 -3.48
C ALA A 299 17.15 16.65 -2.64
N TYR A 300 16.11 16.02 -2.10
CA TYR A 300 16.22 14.94 -1.12
C TYR A 300 16.31 13.54 -1.73
N ALA A 301 15.68 13.31 -2.89
CA ALA A 301 15.48 11.96 -3.40
C ALA A 301 15.75 11.87 -4.90
N LEU A 302 16.33 10.73 -5.30
CA LEU A 302 16.59 10.34 -6.68
C LEU A 302 16.01 8.95 -6.95
N ALA A 303 15.50 8.74 -8.16
CA ALA A 303 15.09 7.41 -8.63
C ALA A 303 15.30 7.26 -10.13
N ALA A 304 15.59 6.04 -10.59
CA ALA A 304 15.63 5.68 -12.01
C ALA A 304 14.73 4.47 -12.26
N PRO A 305 14.02 4.42 -13.40
CA PRO A 305 13.32 3.22 -13.83
C PRO A 305 14.32 2.14 -14.30
N PRO A 306 13.88 0.89 -14.42
CA PRO A 306 14.75 -0.23 -14.84
C PRO A 306 15.43 -0.04 -16.20
N SER A 307 15.01 0.91 -17.03
CA SER A 307 15.67 1.28 -18.29
C SER A 307 16.94 2.10 -18.09
N HIS A 308 17.09 2.85 -16.98
CA HIS A 308 18.21 3.77 -16.71
C HIS A 308 18.45 4.85 -17.79
N ASP A 309 17.48 5.11 -18.66
CA ASP A 309 17.48 6.21 -19.65
C ASP A 309 16.85 7.50 -19.08
N ARG A 310 16.32 7.42 -17.86
CA ARG A 310 15.59 8.48 -17.17
C ARG A 310 16.03 8.56 -15.72
N VAL A 311 16.00 9.76 -15.18
CA VAL A 311 16.23 10.04 -13.76
C VAL A 311 15.16 10.98 -13.28
N PHE A 312 14.63 10.69 -12.09
CA PHE A 312 13.70 11.54 -11.38
C PHE A 312 14.36 12.11 -10.13
N SER A 313 14.10 13.38 -9.85
CA SER A 313 14.50 14.03 -8.60
C SER A 313 13.30 14.65 -7.91
N ALA A 314 13.36 14.73 -6.58
CA ALA A 314 12.36 15.44 -5.79
C ALA A 314 12.98 16.10 -4.56
N GLY A 315 12.33 17.16 -4.06
CA GLY A 315 12.91 18.01 -3.01
C GLY A 315 11.89 18.78 -2.17
N SER A 316 12.43 19.71 -1.37
CA SER A 316 11.67 20.57 -0.45
C SER A 316 10.77 21.59 -1.15
N ASP A 317 10.89 21.76 -2.47
CA ASP A 317 10.02 22.62 -3.27
C ASP A 317 8.72 21.92 -3.74
N GLY A 318 8.49 20.68 -3.32
CA GLY A 318 7.29 19.91 -3.62
C GLY A 318 7.21 19.45 -5.09
N LYS A 319 8.31 19.53 -5.84
CA LYS A 319 8.38 19.14 -7.25
C LYS A 319 8.98 17.76 -7.42
N VAL A 320 8.53 17.08 -8.47
CA VAL A 320 9.19 15.91 -9.07
C VAL A 320 9.65 16.31 -10.47
N ILE A 321 10.93 16.17 -10.76
CA ILE A 321 11.55 16.59 -12.04
C ILE A 321 12.02 15.37 -12.81
N LEU A 322 11.83 15.36 -14.14
CA LEU A 322 12.32 14.32 -15.05
C LEU A 322 13.52 14.82 -15.88
N TYR A 323 14.57 14.02 -15.89
CA TYR A 323 15.70 14.12 -16.82
C TYR A 323 15.73 12.88 -17.72
N LYS A 324 15.98 13.07 -19.02
CA LYS A 324 16.13 11.97 -19.98
C LYS A 324 17.52 12.04 -20.63
N LEU A 325 18.15 10.88 -20.81
CA LEU A 325 19.34 10.73 -21.61
C LEU A 325 18.98 10.92 -23.10
N SER A 326 19.74 11.74 -23.82
CA SER A 326 19.52 11.98 -25.24
C SER A 326 19.76 10.71 -26.07
N ASP A 327 18.79 10.36 -26.91
CA ASP A 327 18.95 9.34 -27.95
C ASP A 327 19.44 10.06 -29.22
N ASP A 328 20.74 9.96 -29.54
CA ASP A 328 21.22 10.38 -30.86
C ASP A 328 20.85 9.29 -31.87
N ALA A 329 19.81 9.53 -32.68
CA ALA A 329 19.71 8.90 -33.99
C ALA A 329 20.60 9.69 -34.97
N PRO A 330 21.35 9.05 -35.88
CA PRO A 330 22.18 9.77 -36.83
C PRO A 330 21.27 10.57 -37.78
N SER A 331 21.16 11.88 -37.56
CA SER A 331 20.68 12.78 -38.59
C SER A 331 21.76 12.86 -39.66
N HIS A 332 21.39 12.55 -40.90
CA HIS A 332 22.24 12.74 -42.08
C HIS A 332 22.64 14.22 -42.20
N SER A 333 23.81 14.55 -41.67
CA SER A 333 24.55 15.74 -42.03
C SER A 333 26.02 15.33 -42.07
N GLU A 334 26.52 15.14 -43.28
CA GLU A 334 27.94 15.05 -43.54
C GLU A 334 28.56 16.41 -43.20
N ASP A 335 29.12 16.50 -42.00
CA ASP A 335 30.28 17.34 -41.71
C ASP A 335 30.88 16.88 -40.38
N SER A 336 31.90 16.00 -40.47
CA SER A 336 32.66 15.53 -39.33
C SER A 336 33.84 16.46 -39.08
N SER A 337 33.91 17.09 -37.90
CA SER A 337 35.19 17.23 -37.20
C SER A 337 35.00 17.55 -35.70
N LEU A 338 35.40 16.58 -34.87
CA LEU A 338 35.95 16.75 -33.51
C LEU A 338 35.02 17.05 -32.31
N SER A 339 33.74 16.67 -32.33
CA SER A 339 32.98 16.46 -31.10
C SER A 339 32.69 14.98 -30.87
N SER A 340 33.35 14.35 -29.90
CA SER A 340 32.89 13.06 -29.38
C SER A 340 31.42 13.21 -28.97
N ASN A 341 30.50 12.50 -29.64
CA ASN A 341 29.07 12.53 -29.38
C ASN A 341 28.76 12.00 -27.97
N LEU A 342 28.83 12.89 -26.97
CA LEU A 342 28.57 12.57 -25.57
C LEU A 342 27.05 12.59 -25.33
N LYS A 343 26.49 11.44 -24.93
CA LYS A 343 25.09 11.36 -24.49
C LYS A 343 24.86 12.36 -23.36
N LYS A 344 23.80 13.16 -23.47
CA LYS A 344 23.51 14.28 -22.60
C LYS A 344 22.19 14.08 -21.86
N TRP A 345 22.18 14.29 -20.55
CA TRP A 345 21.00 14.37 -19.71
C TRP A 345 20.32 15.73 -19.87
N VAL A 346 19.08 15.70 -20.35
CA VAL A 346 18.29 16.89 -20.64
C VAL A 346 17.08 16.92 -19.69
N TYR A 347 16.82 18.08 -19.09
CA TYR A 347 15.57 18.33 -18.38
C TYR A 347 14.39 18.21 -19.36
N VAL A 348 13.37 17.44 -18.97
CA VAL A 348 12.18 17.23 -19.80
C VAL A 348 10.97 17.99 -19.26
N ASP A 349 10.61 17.75 -18.00
CA ASP A 349 9.42 18.33 -17.39
C ASP A 349 9.47 18.26 -15.87
N SER A 350 8.58 18.98 -15.19
CA SER A 350 8.40 18.92 -13.74
C SER A 350 6.93 18.88 -13.35
N ARG A 351 6.61 18.16 -12.27
CA ARG A 351 5.26 18.03 -11.71
C ARG A 351 5.26 18.46 -10.25
N SER A 352 4.33 19.33 -9.89
CA SER A 352 4.21 19.90 -8.53
C SER A 352 2.95 19.40 -7.83
N ALA A 353 2.81 18.07 -7.70
CA ALA A 353 1.62 17.45 -7.12
C ALA A 353 1.55 17.56 -5.59
N HIS A 354 2.70 17.52 -4.93
CA HIS A 354 2.79 17.62 -3.48
C HIS A 354 2.60 19.06 -3.00
N THR A 355 2.09 19.25 -1.79
CA THR A 355 1.96 20.58 -1.16
C THR A 355 3.12 20.95 -0.23
N HIS A 356 3.90 19.94 0.18
CA HIS A 356 5.08 20.04 1.05
C HIS A 356 6.25 19.28 0.42
N ASP A 357 7.34 19.20 1.16
CA ASP A 357 8.55 18.45 0.85
C ASP A 357 8.27 17.03 0.37
N VAL A 358 8.93 16.64 -0.72
CA VAL A 358 8.94 15.25 -1.21
C VAL A 358 10.19 14.57 -0.67
N ARG A 359 10.01 13.68 0.32
CA ARG A 359 11.11 13.03 1.04
C ARG A 359 11.65 11.80 0.34
N ALA A 360 10.80 11.08 -0.39
CA ALA A 360 11.16 9.77 -0.93
C ALA A 360 10.62 9.58 -2.35
N LEU A 361 11.45 8.94 -3.18
CA LEU A 361 11.10 8.45 -4.50
C LEU A 361 11.45 6.96 -4.59
N THR A 362 10.62 6.20 -5.28
CA THR A 362 10.97 4.83 -5.67
C THR A 362 10.27 4.47 -6.98
N VAL A 363 10.78 3.48 -7.70
CA VAL A 363 10.15 2.97 -8.91
C VAL A 363 9.78 1.51 -8.71
N ALA A 364 8.51 1.19 -8.94
CA ALA A 364 7.99 -0.17 -8.93
C ALA A 364 7.57 -0.58 -10.34
N VAL A 365 7.57 -1.86 -10.63
CA VAL A 365 7.04 -2.42 -11.88
C VAL A 365 5.91 -3.36 -11.47
N PRO A 366 4.67 -2.86 -11.32
CA PRO A 366 3.58 -3.69 -10.87
C PRO A 366 3.31 -4.82 -11.88
N ILE A 367 3.31 -6.05 -11.36
CA ILE A 367 2.95 -7.32 -12.00
C ILE A 367 3.33 -7.45 -13.48
N SER A 368 4.41 -8.19 -13.75
CA SER A 368 4.59 -8.91 -15.01
C SER A 368 4.30 -10.41 -14.76
N HIS A 369 3.05 -10.84 -14.92
CA HIS A 369 2.75 -12.26 -15.14
C HIS A 369 1.67 -12.36 -16.22
N GLU A 370 2.11 -12.55 -17.46
CA GLU A 370 1.31 -13.22 -18.47
C GLU A 370 1.48 -14.73 -18.24
N ASP A 371 0.55 -15.36 -17.54
CA ASP A 371 0.31 -16.77 -17.80
C ASP A 371 -0.48 -16.85 -19.11
N LEU A 372 0.23 -17.23 -20.17
CA LEU A 372 -0.30 -17.45 -21.50
C LEU A 372 -1.45 -18.46 -21.44
N PHE A 373 -2.69 -17.99 -21.62
CA PHE A 373 -3.76 -18.87 -22.07
C PHE A 373 -3.61 -19.12 -23.57
N PRO A 374 -3.80 -20.36 -24.07
CA PRO A 374 -3.69 -20.65 -25.49
C PRO A 374 -4.70 -19.82 -26.27
N ALA A 375 -4.18 -19.06 -27.24
CA ALA A 375 -4.93 -18.12 -28.05
C ALA A 375 -6.15 -18.78 -28.71
N LYS A 376 -7.35 -18.38 -28.30
CA LYS A 376 -8.51 -18.46 -29.20
C LYS A 376 -8.47 -17.24 -30.10
N GLU A 377 -8.32 -17.47 -31.40
CA GLU A 377 -8.39 -16.44 -32.43
C GLU A 377 -9.71 -15.68 -32.33
N VAL A 378 -9.65 -14.43 -31.85
CA VAL A 378 -10.78 -13.50 -31.92
C VAL A 378 -10.54 -12.58 -33.11
N LYS A 379 -11.44 -12.66 -34.10
CA LYS A 379 -11.44 -11.81 -35.30
C LYS A 379 -11.47 -10.33 -34.89
N LYS A 380 -10.42 -9.58 -35.25
CA LYS A 380 -10.33 -8.12 -35.05
C LYS A 380 -11.44 -7.41 -35.81
N GLN A 381 -12.41 -6.86 -35.09
CA GLN A 381 -13.36 -5.91 -35.64
C GLN A 381 -12.77 -4.49 -35.51
N ARG A 382 -12.46 -3.87 -36.64
CA ARG A 382 -11.93 -2.50 -36.73
C ARG A 382 -13.09 -1.52 -36.50
N ARG A 383 -13.19 -0.91 -35.32
CA ARG A 383 -14.05 0.26 -35.12
C ARG A 383 -13.27 1.37 -34.41
N LYS A 384 -13.29 2.57 -35.01
CA LYS A 384 -12.79 3.81 -34.40
C LYS A 384 -13.77 4.21 -33.30
N GLU A 385 -13.43 3.93 -32.05
CA GLU A 385 -14.08 4.54 -30.89
C GLU A 385 -13.54 5.97 -30.70
N LYS A 386 -14.42 6.91 -30.32
CA LYS A 386 -14.00 8.22 -29.80
C LYS A 386 -13.27 8.00 -28.47
N PRO A 387 -12.24 8.79 -28.12
CA PRO A 387 -11.45 8.54 -26.93
C PRO A 387 -12.32 8.75 -25.69
N VAL A 388 -12.51 7.67 -24.93
CA VAL A 388 -12.88 7.74 -23.52
C VAL A 388 -11.80 8.56 -22.81
N ASP A 389 -12.18 9.48 -21.93
CA ASP A 389 -11.24 10.27 -21.12
C ASP A 389 -10.15 9.34 -20.53
N PHE A 390 -8.90 9.67 -20.83
CA PHE A 390 -7.74 8.81 -20.64
C PHE A 390 -7.53 8.45 -19.16
N SER A 391 -7.74 7.19 -18.83
CA SER A 391 -7.83 6.71 -17.47
C SER A 391 -6.54 6.02 -17.01
N TYR A 392 -6.27 6.09 -15.70
CA TYR A 392 -5.17 5.41 -15.00
C TYR A 392 -5.07 3.90 -15.33
N HIS A 393 -6.19 3.29 -15.69
CA HIS A 393 -6.33 1.88 -16.11
C HIS A 393 -5.33 1.42 -17.18
N LYS A 394 -4.88 2.31 -18.07
CA LYS A 394 -4.07 1.88 -19.22
C LYS A 394 -2.65 1.45 -18.87
N TRP A 395 -2.04 1.97 -17.81
CA TRP A 395 -0.61 1.78 -17.54
C TRP A 395 -0.31 1.02 -16.25
N ALA A 396 -1.21 0.99 -15.26
CA ALA A 396 -1.00 0.22 -14.02
C ALA A 396 -0.93 -1.32 -14.22
N HIS A 397 -1.34 -1.84 -15.38
CA HIS A 397 -1.51 -3.27 -15.66
C HIS A 397 -0.55 -3.89 -16.67
N LEU A 398 0.39 -3.12 -17.24
CA LEU A 398 1.19 -3.56 -18.40
C LEU A 398 2.69 -3.70 -18.10
N GLY A 399 3.07 -3.98 -16.85
CA GLY A 399 4.49 -3.99 -16.46
C GLY A 399 5.18 -2.64 -16.75
N VAL A 400 4.41 -1.54 -16.75
CA VAL A 400 4.95 -0.20 -16.95
C VAL A 400 5.62 0.23 -15.65
N PRO A 401 6.88 0.70 -15.67
CA PRO A 401 7.49 1.23 -14.48
C PRO A 401 6.72 2.46 -13.94
N MET A 402 6.35 2.38 -12.67
CA MET A 402 5.60 3.36 -11.93
C MET A 402 6.54 4.09 -10.99
N LEU A 403 6.71 5.39 -11.18
CA LEU A 403 7.38 6.23 -10.21
C LEU A 403 6.39 6.56 -9.08
N LEU A 404 6.83 6.41 -7.84
CA LEU A 404 6.08 6.81 -6.66
C LEU A 404 6.83 7.92 -5.92
N SER A 405 6.08 8.94 -5.49
CA SER A 405 6.59 10.02 -4.67
C SER A 405 5.75 10.19 -3.41
N ALA A 406 6.42 10.48 -2.30
CA ALA A 406 5.78 10.71 -1.01
C ALA A 406 6.59 11.65 -0.12
N GLY A 407 5.94 12.28 0.86
CA GLY A 407 6.62 13.20 1.78
C GLY A 407 5.75 13.75 2.89
N ASP A 408 6.01 15.01 3.25
CA ASP A 408 5.47 15.66 4.46
C ASP A 408 4.00 16.02 4.35
N ASP A 409 3.45 16.05 3.12
CA ASP A 409 2.02 16.21 2.88
C ASP A 409 1.22 14.92 3.11
N THR A 410 1.87 13.83 3.56
CA THR A 410 1.30 12.52 3.93
C THR A 410 0.69 11.73 2.77
N ARG A 411 0.73 12.29 1.55
CA ARG A 411 0.17 11.69 0.34
C ARG A 411 1.23 10.90 -0.40
N MET A 412 0.74 9.93 -1.18
CA MET A 412 1.53 9.19 -2.13
C MET A 412 0.95 9.42 -3.52
N PHE A 413 1.80 9.76 -4.48
CA PHE A 413 1.41 9.91 -5.88
C PHE A 413 2.14 8.89 -6.74
N ALA A 414 1.42 8.35 -7.73
CA ALA A 414 1.98 7.42 -8.71
C ALA A 414 1.99 8.04 -10.12
N TYR A 415 3.10 7.90 -10.84
CA TYR A 415 3.33 8.46 -12.17
C TYR A 415 3.79 7.35 -13.12
N SER A 416 3.41 7.44 -14.39
CA SER A 416 4.03 6.60 -15.42
C SER A 416 5.45 7.10 -15.63
N ALA A 417 6.46 6.26 -15.37
CA ALA A 417 7.85 6.67 -15.56
C ALA A 417 8.14 6.95 -17.06
N ASN A 418 7.52 6.19 -17.94
CA ASN A 418 7.69 6.33 -19.39
C ASN A 418 6.91 7.53 -19.96
N GLU A 419 5.72 7.81 -19.41
CA GLU A 419 4.78 8.80 -19.92
C GLU A 419 4.51 9.95 -18.94
N PHE A 420 5.51 10.28 -18.12
CA PHE A 420 5.46 11.30 -17.06
C PHE A 420 4.88 12.66 -17.51
N THR A 421 5.19 13.08 -18.75
CA THR A 421 4.74 14.35 -19.33
C THR A 421 3.33 14.30 -19.89
N LYS A 422 2.81 13.11 -20.20
CA LYS A 422 1.50 12.94 -20.86
C LYS A 422 0.34 12.94 -19.87
N PHE A 423 0.56 12.42 -18.66
CA PHE A 423 -0.51 12.20 -17.69
C PHE A 423 -0.25 12.91 -16.36
N SER A 424 -1.34 13.25 -15.67
CA SER A 424 -1.27 13.70 -14.29
C SER A 424 -0.98 12.52 -13.36
N PRO A 425 -0.28 12.74 -12.23
CA PRO A 425 -0.11 11.71 -11.22
C PRO A 425 -1.44 11.22 -10.67
N HIS A 426 -1.47 9.95 -10.30
CA HIS A 426 -2.56 9.35 -9.56
C HIS A 426 -2.37 9.57 -8.06
N ASP A 427 -3.39 10.12 -7.42
CA ASP A 427 -3.43 10.41 -5.98
C ASP A 427 -3.89 9.17 -5.21
N VAL A 428 -2.95 8.45 -4.57
CA VAL A 428 -3.28 7.34 -3.68
C VAL A 428 -3.91 7.93 -2.42
N CYS A 429 -5.16 7.55 -2.14
CA CYS A 429 -5.91 8.18 -1.07
C CYS A 429 -5.22 7.96 0.28
N PRO A 430 -4.86 9.03 1.02
CA PRO A 430 -4.18 8.91 2.31
C PRO A 430 -5.11 8.46 3.44
N ALA A 431 -6.43 8.34 3.17
CA ALA A 431 -7.39 7.84 4.14
C ALA A 431 -7.01 6.43 4.60
N PRO A 432 -7.30 6.07 5.86
CA PRO A 432 -6.97 4.75 6.37
C PRO A 432 -7.68 3.67 5.55
N GLN A 433 -6.96 2.63 5.15
CA GLN A 433 -7.54 1.46 4.49
C GLN A 433 -8.17 0.46 5.48
N ARG A 434 -8.15 0.80 6.78
CA ARG A 434 -8.87 0.10 7.86
C ARG A 434 -9.84 1.06 8.52
N VAL A 435 -11.02 0.55 8.88
CA VAL A 435 -12.06 1.34 9.53
C VAL A 435 -11.61 1.73 10.95
N GLN A 436 -11.45 3.04 11.18
CA GLN A 436 -11.07 3.61 12.49
C GLN A 436 -12.26 4.10 13.31
N VAL A 437 -13.46 4.10 12.72
CA VAL A 437 -14.69 4.58 13.35
C VAL A 437 -15.67 3.42 13.46
N HIS A 438 -16.09 3.11 14.68
CA HIS A 438 -17.12 2.10 14.95
C HIS A 438 -18.41 2.76 15.42
N PHE A 439 -19.54 2.19 15.02
CA PHE A 439 -20.85 2.78 15.24
C PHE A 439 -21.77 1.82 16.01
N ALA A 440 -22.26 2.28 17.16
CA ALA A 440 -23.29 1.61 17.95
C ALA A 440 -24.62 2.37 17.78
N GLN A 441 -25.48 1.86 16.91
CA GLN A 441 -26.72 2.52 16.50
C GLN A 441 -27.73 2.65 17.65
N ASN A 442 -28.03 1.55 18.34
CA ASN A 442 -29.10 1.45 19.34
C ASN A 442 -28.51 1.28 20.74
N SER A 443 -27.79 2.30 21.23
CA SER A 443 -27.18 2.20 22.55
C SER A 443 -28.22 2.16 23.68
N ILE A 444 -27.82 1.60 24.83
CA ILE A 444 -28.65 1.59 26.05
C ILE A 444 -28.89 3.00 26.63
N PHE A 445 -28.23 4.04 26.10
CA PHE A 445 -28.32 5.41 26.59
C PHE A 445 -29.49 6.17 25.96
N LYS A 446 -30.73 5.70 26.20
CA LYS A 446 -31.97 6.25 25.62
C LYS A 446 -31.96 6.22 24.08
N GLN A 447 -31.43 5.14 23.49
CA GLN A 447 -31.34 4.94 22.03
C GLN A 447 -30.50 6.02 21.31
N MET A 448 -29.59 6.69 22.02
CA MET A 448 -28.67 7.65 21.44
C MET A 448 -27.57 6.91 20.67
N PRO A 449 -27.33 7.18 19.37
CA PRO A 449 -26.24 6.52 18.66
C PRO A 449 -24.88 7.00 19.17
N VAL A 450 -23.94 6.06 19.32
CA VAL A 450 -22.59 6.30 19.83
C VAL A 450 -21.56 5.90 18.78
N LEU A 451 -20.54 6.74 18.63
CA LEU A 451 -19.38 6.51 17.77
C LEU A 451 -18.14 6.29 18.64
N LEU A 452 -17.35 5.29 18.30
CA LEU A 452 -15.99 5.14 18.78
C LEU A 452 -15.05 5.57 17.65
N VAL A 453 -14.15 6.51 17.93
CA VAL A 453 -13.12 6.98 17.00
C VAL A 453 -11.75 6.62 17.54
N GLN A 454 -11.00 5.82 16.80
CA GLN A 454 -9.62 5.47 17.11
C GLN A 454 -8.65 6.51 16.52
N ALA A 455 -7.84 7.11 17.38
CA ALA A 455 -6.63 7.83 16.99
C ALA A 455 -5.39 6.98 17.31
N ALA A 456 -4.20 7.47 16.94
CA ALA A 456 -2.95 6.71 17.11
C ALA A 456 -2.69 6.27 18.56
N ASN A 457 -3.00 7.10 19.56
CA ASN A 457 -2.72 6.83 20.97
C ASN A 457 -3.92 7.06 21.91
N ARG A 458 -5.12 7.28 21.36
CA ARG A 458 -6.33 7.52 22.14
C ARG A 458 -7.57 6.98 21.44
N VAL A 459 -8.61 6.72 22.21
CA VAL A 459 -9.95 6.40 21.73
C VAL A 459 -10.93 7.43 22.26
N ASP A 460 -11.73 7.99 21.36
CA ASP A 460 -12.78 8.96 21.67
C ASP A 460 -14.15 8.31 21.50
N ILE A 461 -15.00 8.42 22.52
CA ILE A 461 -16.40 8.01 22.47
C ILE A 461 -17.25 9.26 22.30
N MET A 462 -18.01 9.34 21.22
CA MET A 462 -18.83 10.49 20.86
C MET A 462 -20.28 10.08 20.68
N SER A 463 -21.23 10.95 21.02
CA SER A 463 -22.62 10.78 20.63
C SER A 463 -22.91 11.51 19.34
N LEU A 464 -23.84 10.95 18.56
CA LEU A 464 -24.34 11.53 17.34
C LEU A 464 -25.69 12.22 17.58
N ARG A 465 -25.83 13.46 17.10
CA ARG A 465 -27.12 14.17 17.03
C ARG A 465 -27.43 14.54 15.59
N LEU A 466 -28.54 14.03 15.10
CA LEU A 466 -29.07 14.34 13.76
C LEU A 466 -29.80 15.68 13.84
N GLY A 467 -29.51 16.60 12.91
CA GLY A 467 -30.14 17.92 12.88
C GLY A 467 -31.59 17.88 12.38
N SER A 468 -32.56 17.69 13.28
CA SER A 468 -33.86 18.38 13.34
C SER A 468 -34.71 17.76 14.46
N GLY A 469 -35.21 18.60 15.37
CA GLY A 469 -36.31 18.21 16.24
C GLY A 469 -37.63 18.43 15.51
N ILE A 470 -38.46 17.39 15.46
CA ILE A 470 -39.91 17.40 15.20
C ILE A 470 -40.33 17.83 13.77
N ILE A 471 -40.77 16.80 13.01
CA ILE A 471 -41.48 16.77 11.70
C ILE A 471 -40.58 16.82 10.44
N PRO A 472 -40.37 15.68 9.76
CA PRO A 472 -39.71 15.61 8.46
C PRO A 472 -40.75 15.66 7.33
N ASP A 473 -40.89 16.81 6.68
CA ASP A 473 -41.46 16.87 5.33
C ASP A 473 -40.49 17.62 4.42
N LYS A 474 -40.05 16.91 3.37
CA LYS A 474 -39.16 17.30 2.26
C LYS A 474 -37.63 17.20 2.50
N ALA A 475 -37.09 16.18 1.83
CA ALA A 475 -35.73 16.02 1.29
C ALA A 475 -34.75 17.19 1.53
N SER A 476 -33.99 17.12 2.62
CA SER A 476 -32.69 17.76 2.68
C SER A 476 -31.72 16.81 3.39
N SER A 477 -30.59 16.51 2.74
CA SER A 477 -29.45 15.86 3.37
C SER A 477 -29.05 16.63 4.63
N GLY A 478 -29.10 15.98 5.79
CA GLY A 478 -28.88 16.63 7.08
C GLY A 478 -27.41 16.72 7.49
N HIS A 479 -27.04 17.77 8.23
CA HIS A 479 -25.76 17.80 8.95
C HIS A 479 -25.91 17.03 10.26
N ALA A 480 -24.95 16.17 10.58
CA ALA A 480 -24.88 15.47 11.85
C ALA A 480 -23.78 16.06 12.73
N SER A 481 -24.13 16.39 13.96
CA SER A 481 -23.21 16.92 14.96
C SER A 481 -22.76 15.82 15.91
N THR A 482 -21.49 15.83 16.31
CA THR A 482 -20.94 14.89 17.29
C THR A 482 -20.59 15.62 18.59
N THR A 483 -20.85 15.00 19.73
CA THR A 483 -20.37 15.52 21.03
C THR A 483 -19.53 14.49 21.76
N LEU A 484 -18.33 14.87 22.20
CA LEU A 484 -17.44 13.99 22.96
C LEU A 484 -18.08 13.63 24.30
N LEU A 485 -18.24 12.34 24.55
CA LEU A 485 -18.74 11.79 25.81
C LEU A 485 -17.58 11.42 26.75
N ALA A 486 -16.56 10.78 26.19
CA ALA A 486 -15.46 10.21 26.95
C ALA A 486 -14.21 10.05 26.08
N ARG A 487 -13.02 10.16 26.69
CA ARG A 487 -11.71 9.96 26.04
C ARG A 487 -10.84 9.05 26.89
N VAL A 488 -10.20 8.06 26.25
CA VAL A 488 -9.24 7.17 26.90
C VAL A 488 -7.91 7.21 26.14
N ASN A 489 -6.83 7.55 26.84
CA ASN A 489 -5.49 7.54 26.28
C ASN A 489 -4.81 6.20 26.56
N SER A 490 -4.05 5.71 25.57
CA SER A 490 -3.15 4.58 25.74
C SER A 490 -2.00 4.97 26.68
N LYS A 491 -1.58 4.04 27.54
CA LYS A 491 -0.47 4.26 28.48
C LYS A 491 0.88 4.12 27.76
N ALA A 492 1.89 4.85 28.25
CA ALA A 492 3.30 4.75 27.81
C ALA A 492 3.50 4.95 26.29
N SER A 493 2.82 5.95 25.71
CA SER A 493 2.84 6.28 24.27
C SER A 493 2.52 5.14 23.30
N GLY A 494 2.06 3.97 23.78
CA GLY A 494 1.84 2.81 22.93
C GLY A 494 0.72 3.03 21.90
N LYS A 495 1.08 2.93 20.62
CA LYS A 495 0.16 3.04 19.49
C LYS A 495 -0.97 2.00 19.60
N ILE A 496 -2.19 2.43 19.35
CA ILE A 496 -3.38 1.58 19.32
C ILE A 496 -3.40 0.85 17.98
N THR A 497 -3.43 -0.48 18.03
CA THR A 497 -3.43 -1.36 16.86
C THR A 497 -4.85 -1.59 16.35
N CYS A 498 -5.81 -1.78 17.25
CA CYS A 498 -7.23 -1.96 16.92
C CYS A 498 -8.12 -1.58 18.12
N SER A 499 -9.39 -1.31 17.83
CA SER A 499 -10.42 -1.00 18.83
C SER A 499 -11.79 -1.53 18.40
N SER A 500 -12.73 -1.59 19.33
CA SER A 500 -14.11 -1.99 19.07
C SER A 500 -15.05 -1.45 20.15
N ILE A 501 -16.31 -1.24 19.80
CA ILE A 501 -17.40 -0.88 20.71
C ILE A 501 -18.50 -1.92 20.60
N SER A 502 -19.12 -2.27 21.73
CA SER A 502 -20.24 -3.19 21.76
C SER A 502 -21.47 -2.58 21.07
N PRO A 503 -22.34 -3.38 20.44
CA PRO A 503 -23.61 -2.91 19.88
C PRO A 503 -24.48 -2.13 20.88
N SER A 504 -24.42 -2.49 22.17
CA SER A 504 -25.09 -1.77 23.26
C SER A 504 -24.53 -0.37 23.53
N GLY A 505 -23.33 -0.06 23.04
CA GLY A 505 -22.57 1.17 23.30
C GLY A 505 -22.00 1.27 24.73
N SER A 506 -22.24 0.30 25.60
CA SER A 506 -21.83 0.34 27.00
C SER A 506 -20.42 -0.18 27.25
N LEU A 507 -19.92 -1.06 26.39
CA LEU A 507 -18.58 -1.63 26.50
C LEU A 507 -17.75 -1.21 25.29
N PHE A 508 -16.47 -0.98 25.51
CA PHE A 508 -15.52 -0.75 24.43
C PHE A 508 -14.14 -1.25 24.82
N SER A 509 -13.37 -1.65 23.83
CA SER A 509 -12.03 -2.20 24.01
C SER A 509 -11.07 -1.63 22.99
N PHE A 510 -9.80 -1.61 23.35
CA PHE A 510 -8.72 -1.38 22.40
C PHE A 510 -7.49 -2.20 22.80
N SER A 511 -6.64 -2.49 21.81
CA SER A 511 -5.32 -3.08 22.04
C SER A 511 -4.25 -2.10 21.58
N ASN A 512 -3.16 -2.06 22.34
CA ASN A 512 -1.89 -1.50 21.90
C ASN A 512 -0.89 -2.65 21.70
N HIS A 513 0.38 -2.36 21.39
CA HIS A 513 1.45 -3.38 21.24
C HIS A 513 1.79 -4.21 22.49
N THR A 514 1.13 -3.97 23.62
CA THR A 514 1.41 -4.67 24.88
C THR A 514 0.29 -5.61 25.27
N LYS A 515 -0.96 -5.16 25.24
CA LYS A 515 -2.13 -5.97 25.63
C LYS A 515 -3.46 -5.30 25.24
N PRO A 516 -4.55 -6.08 25.16
CA PRO A 516 -5.90 -5.56 25.11
C PRO A 516 -6.32 -4.94 26.46
N SER A 517 -7.27 -4.01 26.42
CA SER A 517 -7.95 -3.44 27.59
C SER A 517 -9.44 -3.29 27.30
N LEU A 518 -10.27 -3.61 28.28
CA LEU A 518 -11.73 -3.51 28.24
C LEU A 518 -12.21 -2.41 29.19
N PHE A 519 -13.17 -1.62 28.73
CA PHE A 519 -13.75 -0.50 29.45
C PHE A 519 -15.27 -0.53 29.37
N GLU A 520 -15.91 0.04 30.39
CA GLU A 520 -17.34 0.21 30.48
C GLU A 520 -17.67 1.71 30.62
N LEU A 521 -18.60 2.17 29.79
CA LEU A 521 -19.14 3.52 29.81
C LEU A 521 -20.46 3.52 30.59
N LYS A 522 -20.54 4.34 31.63
CA LYS A 522 -21.76 4.53 32.43
C LYS A 522 -22.20 5.98 32.39
N LYS A 523 -23.52 6.18 32.38
CA LYS A 523 -24.13 7.51 32.50
C LYS A 523 -24.65 7.70 33.92
N HIS A 524 -24.16 8.72 34.63
CA HIS A 524 -24.66 9.11 35.94
C HIS A 524 -25.60 10.30 35.80
N GLU A 525 -26.89 10.12 36.11
CA GLU A 525 -27.85 11.23 36.11
C GLU A 525 -27.56 12.16 37.32
N GLY A 526 -27.55 13.48 37.10
CA GLY A 526 -27.37 14.49 38.16
C GLY A 526 -25.94 15.01 38.41
N SER A 527 -24.92 14.57 37.65
CA SER A 527 -23.52 15.02 37.76
C SER A 527 -23.16 16.10 36.72
N LYS A 528 -22.24 17.03 37.06
CA LYS A 528 -21.62 17.96 36.09
C LYS A 528 -20.79 17.23 35.02
N ALA A 529 -20.28 16.04 35.33
CA ALA A 529 -19.63 15.12 34.40
C ALA A 529 -20.51 13.85 34.27
N PRO A 530 -21.43 13.79 33.29
CA PRO A 530 -22.46 12.75 33.24
C PRO A 530 -21.94 11.37 32.82
N TRP A 531 -20.68 11.26 32.39
CA TRP A 531 -20.10 10.01 31.86
C TRP A 531 -18.92 9.55 32.72
N VAL A 532 -18.95 8.29 33.12
CA VAL A 532 -17.91 7.64 33.91
C VAL A 532 -17.38 6.44 33.13
N ILE A 533 -16.06 6.30 33.07
CA ILE A 533 -15.37 5.15 32.47
C ILE A 533 -14.82 4.28 33.59
N SER A 534 -15.18 3.00 33.61
CA SER A 534 -14.57 2.00 34.48
C SER A 534 -13.80 0.98 33.66
N LYS A 535 -12.54 0.72 34.02
CA LYS A 535 -11.74 -0.33 33.41
C LYS A 535 -12.17 -1.69 33.97
N ARG A 536 -12.46 -2.66 33.10
CA ARG A 536 -12.68 -4.06 33.48
C ARG A 536 -11.38 -4.84 33.35
N GLN A 537 -11.13 -5.74 34.31
CA GLN A 537 -9.97 -6.61 34.25
C GLN A 537 -10.24 -7.70 33.22
N LEU A 538 -9.29 -7.94 32.31
CA LEU A 538 -9.35 -9.06 31.37
C LEU A 538 -8.63 -10.28 31.96
N PRO A 539 -8.97 -11.51 31.50
CA PRO A 539 -8.36 -12.73 32.00
C PRO A 539 -6.89 -12.84 31.58
N GLY A 540 -6.04 -13.44 32.44
CA GLY A 540 -4.65 -13.86 32.14
C GLY A 540 -3.75 -12.85 31.39
N LYS A 541 -2.61 -13.34 30.87
CA LYS A 541 -1.80 -12.58 29.89
C LYS A 541 -2.35 -12.87 28.49
N LEU A 542 -3.35 -12.11 28.05
CA LEU A 542 -3.77 -12.10 26.66
C LEU A 542 -2.72 -11.40 25.77
N PRO A 543 -2.41 -11.96 24.59
CA PRO A 543 -1.57 -11.29 23.59
C PRO A 543 -2.21 -9.99 23.14
N PHE A 544 -1.40 -9.04 22.64
CA PHE A 544 -1.98 -7.89 21.97
C PHE A 544 -2.71 -8.31 20.69
N ALA A 545 -3.68 -7.51 20.28
CA ALA A 545 -4.58 -7.85 19.21
C ALA A 545 -4.29 -7.09 17.91
N HIS A 546 -4.40 -7.78 16.79
CA HIS A 546 -4.44 -7.17 15.45
C HIS A 546 -5.86 -6.79 15.03
N ALA A 547 -6.87 -7.50 15.55
CA ALA A 547 -8.28 -7.19 15.36
C ALA A 547 -9.09 -7.57 16.61
N MET A 548 -10.19 -6.86 16.84
CA MET A 548 -11.14 -7.18 17.90
C MET A 548 -12.56 -6.78 17.52
N THR A 549 -13.54 -7.50 18.05
CA THR A 549 -14.96 -7.19 17.82
C THR A 549 -15.83 -7.76 18.93
N PHE A 550 -16.99 -7.15 19.15
CA PHE A 550 -18.02 -7.69 20.04
C PHE A 550 -19.03 -8.52 19.26
N THR A 551 -19.61 -9.54 19.90
CA THR A 551 -20.80 -10.22 19.39
C THR A 551 -22.01 -9.29 19.39
N SER A 552 -23.00 -9.58 18.54
CA SER A 552 -24.20 -8.73 18.36
C SER A 552 -25.03 -8.54 19.63
N ASP A 553 -24.96 -9.50 20.56
CA ASP A 553 -25.60 -9.45 21.89
C ASP A 553 -24.78 -8.65 22.93
N SER A 554 -23.59 -8.15 22.57
CA SER A 554 -22.65 -7.44 23.46
C SER A 554 -22.06 -8.28 24.60
N ASN A 555 -22.27 -9.60 24.63
CA ASN A 555 -21.85 -10.45 25.74
C ASN A 555 -20.43 -11.00 25.59
N ARG A 556 -19.89 -11.11 24.38
CA ARG A 556 -18.56 -11.67 24.15
C ARG A 556 -17.67 -10.69 23.39
N LEU A 557 -16.42 -10.60 23.83
CA LEU A 557 -15.34 -9.91 23.15
C LEU A 557 -14.46 -10.94 22.44
N ILE A 558 -14.29 -10.78 21.14
CA ILE A 558 -13.47 -11.61 20.27
C ILE A 558 -12.17 -10.88 19.99
N ILE A 559 -11.03 -11.53 20.23
CA ILE A 559 -9.70 -10.93 20.14
C ILE A 559 -8.81 -11.79 19.24
N ALA A 560 -8.36 -11.26 18.11
CA ALA A 560 -7.34 -11.89 17.26
C ALA A 560 -5.94 -11.49 17.73
N GLY A 561 -5.27 -12.40 18.43
CA GLY A 561 -3.96 -12.18 19.05
C GLY A 561 -2.79 -12.17 18.05
N ASN A 562 -1.69 -11.53 18.44
CA ASN A 562 -0.44 -11.54 17.68
C ASN A 562 0.27 -12.90 17.66
N ASP A 563 -0.14 -13.80 18.54
CA ASP A 563 0.26 -15.21 18.56
C ASP A 563 -0.51 -16.08 17.55
N ARG A 564 -1.31 -15.47 16.66
CA ARG A 564 -2.06 -16.12 15.57
C ARG A 564 -3.25 -16.97 16.04
N ARG A 565 -3.75 -16.72 17.27
CA ARG A 565 -4.96 -17.34 17.83
C ARG A 565 -6.11 -16.34 17.97
N ILE A 566 -7.34 -16.85 18.09
CA ILE A 566 -8.54 -16.04 18.34
C ILE A 566 -9.10 -16.41 19.71
N TYR A 567 -9.19 -15.43 20.60
CA TYR A 567 -9.67 -15.59 21.97
C TYR A 567 -11.11 -15.09 22.09
N ILE A 568 -11.98 -15.89 22.69
CA ILE A 568 -13.36 -15.53 23.01
C ILE A 568 -13.43 -15.27 24.51
N VAL A 569 -13.72 -14.04 24.89
CA VAL A 569 -13.79 -13.60 26.29
C VAL A 569 -15.23 -13.20 26.61
N ASP A 570 -15.77 -13.68 27.72
CA ASP A 570 -17.05 -13.20 28.23
C ASP A 570 -16.86 -11.78 28.77
N ALA A 571 -17.63 -10.82 28.26
CA ALA A 571 -17.48 -9.41 28.58
C ALA A 571 -18.08 -9.04 29.95
N ASN A 572 -18.94 -9.91 30.51
CA ASN A 572 -19.60 -9.71 31.80
C ASN A 572 -18.78 -10.31 32.95
N SER A 573 -18.35 -11.56 32.82
CA SER A 573 -17.51 -12.24 33.83
C SER A 573 -16.02 -11.95 33.65
N SER A 574 -15.60 -11.44 32.49
CA SER A 574 -14.19 -11.30 32.12
C SER A 574 -13.40 -12.61 32.12
N GLU A 575 -14.05 -13.72 31.79
CA GLU A 575 -13.43 -15.04 31.73
C GLU A 575 -13.16 -15.47 30.28
N LEU A 576 -12.11 -16.26 30.09
CA LEU A 576 -11.81 -16.84 28.78
C LEU A 576 -12.77 -18.01 28.52
N VAL A 577 -13.58 -17.89 27.47
CA VAL A 577 -14.57 -18.90 27.08
C VAL A 577 -13.97 -19.96 26.17
N HIS A 578 -13.22 -19.53 25.14
CA HIS A 578 -12.66 -20.43 24.14
C HIS A 578 -11.48 -19.81 23.40
N VAL A 579 -10.64 -20.64 22.77
CA VAL A 579 -9.52 -20.21 21.92
C VAL A 579 -9.54 -21.00 20.61
N PHE A 580 -9.68 -20.31 19.49
CA PHE A 580 -9.52 -20.92 18.17
C PHE A 580 -8.09 -20.78 17.66
N THR A 581 -7.60 -21.84 17.02
CA THR A 581 -6.37 -21.85 16.25
C THR A 581 -6.72 -22.05 14.77
N PRO A 582 -6.67 -21.00 13.93
CA PRO A 582 -6.92 -21.13 12.50
C PRO A 582 -5.97 -22.14 11.85
N CYS A 583 -6.50 -22.99 10.97
CA CYS A 583 -5.70 -24.00 10.28
C CYS A 583 -6.23 -24.29 8.86
N ARG A 584 -5.32 -24.42 7.88
CA ARG A 584 -5.70 -24.80 6.50
C ARG A 584 -6.02 -26.29 6.36
N LYS A 585 -5.34 -27.13 7.14
CA LYS A 585 -5.51 -28.59 7.19
C LYS A 585 -5.70 -29.01 8.65
N SER A 586 -6.30 -30.18 8.89
CA SER A 586 -6.41 -30.75 10.24
C SER A 586 -5.00 -30.90 10.84
N GLN A 587 -4.70 -30.07 11.83
CA GLN A 587 -3.47 -30.12 12.63
C GLN A 587 -3.81 -30.61 14.05
N ASP A 588 -2.83 -31.19 14.73
CA ASP A 588 -2.96 -31.47 16.16
C ASP A 588 -3.10 -30.16 16.96
N GLU A 589 -4.00 -30.12 17.95
CA GLU A 589 -4.26 -28.92 18.77
C GLU A 589 -3.01 -28.37 19.48
N PHE A 590 -1.97 -29.20 19.62
CA PHE A 590 -0.72 -28.84 20.30
C PHE A 590 0.36 -28.25 19.39
N SER A 591 0.20 -28.28 18.07
CA SER A 591 1.20 -27.66 17.18
C SER A 591 1.13 -26.13 17.24
N PRO A 592 2.27 -25.43 17.10
CA PRO A 592 2.26 -23.97 17.03
C PRO A 592 1.44 -23.52 15.80
N PRO A 593 0.69 -22.41 15.91
CA PRO A 593 -0.10 -21.91 14.79
C PRO A 593 0.79 -21.64 13.58
N SER A 594 0.46 -22.21 12.43
CA SER A 594 1.21 -21.98 11.18
C SER A 594 0.64 -20.84 10.35
N GLU A 595 -0.65 -20.50 10.54
CA GLU A 595 -1.34 -19.55 9.68
C GLU A 595 -1.01 -18.09 10.01
N PRO A 596 -1.01 -17.18 9.02
CA PRO A 596 -0.75 -15.76 9.25
C PRO A 596 -1.75 -15.10 10.23
N PRO A 597 -1.37 -13.99 10.89
CA PRO A 597 -2.24 -13.29 11.83
C PRO A 597 -3.58 -12.85 11.24
N ILE A 598 -4.63 -12.98 12.05
CA ILE A 598 -5.98 -12.51 11.72
C ILE A 598 -6.07 -10.99 11.88
N THR A 599 -6.51 -10.29 10.84
CA THR A 599 -6.61 -8.82 10.81
C THR A 599 -8.02 -8.29 10.64
N LYS A 600 -9.00 -9.16 10.31
CA LYS A 600 -10.43 -8.79 10.23
C LYS A 600 -11.29 -9.89 10.84
N LEU A 601 -12.35 -9.48 11.54
CA LEU A 601 -13.30 -10.37 12.21
C LEU A 601 -14.72 -9.90 11.91
N PHE A 602 -15.57 -10.81 11.47
CA PHE A 602 -16.98 -10.55 11.15
C PHE A 602 -17.85 -11.57 11.88
N PRO A 603 -18.46 -11.22 13.03
CA PRO A 603 -19.43 -12.07 13.71
C PRO A 603 -20.79 -11.98 13.01
N SER A 604 -21.55 -13.08 12.98
CA SER A 604 -22.95 -13.07 12.53
C SER A 604 -23.88 -12.47 13.57
N SER A 605 -25.05 -11.98 13.12
CA SER A 605 -25.98 -11.29 14.00
C SER A 605 -26.71 -12.20 14.99
N ASP A 606 -26.83 -13.49 14.66
CA ASP A 606 -27.35 -14.56 15.53
C ASP A 606 -26.29 -15.17 16.46
N GLY A 607 -25.01 -14.80 16.30
CA GLY A 607 -23.90 -15.34 17.08
C GLY A 607 -23.51 -16.78 16.72
N GLN A 608 -24.04 -17.36 15.65
CA GLN A 608 -23.72 -18.73 15.21
C GLN A 608 -22.36 -18.82 14.50
N TRP A 609 -22.01 -17.80 13.71
CA TRP A 609 -20.84 -17.82 12.83
C TRP A 609 -19.85 -16.72 13.18
N LEU A 610 -18.57 -17.01 12.97
CA LEU A 610 -17.49 -16.04 13.00
C LEU A 610 -16.62 -16.24 11.77
N ALA A 611 -16.56 -15.24 10.90
CA ALA A 611 -15.57 -15.18 9.83
C ALA A 611 -14.34 -14.42 10.29
N ALA A 612 -13.16 -15.02 10.14
CA ALA A 612 -11.87 -14.44 10.47
C ALA A 612 -11.01 -14.41 9.20
N VAL A 613 -10.41 -13.26 8.90
CA VAL A 613 -9.60 -13.06 7.70
C VAL A 613 -8.17 -12.74 8.09
N ASN A 614 -7.20 -13.49 7.54
CA ASN A 614 -5.79 -13.23 7.78
C ASN A 614 -5.28 -11.99 7.02
N CYS A 615 -4.04 -11.59 7.24
CA CYS A 615 -3.43 -10.43 6.59
C CYS A 615 -3.25 -10.57 5.07
N PHE A 616 -3.28 -11.78 4.51
CA PHE A 616 -3.16 -12.04 3.07
C PHE A 616 -4.51 -12.28 2.37
N GLY A 617 -5.60 -12.40 3.13
CA GLY A 617 -6.96 -12.48 2.61
C GLY A 617 -7.60 -13.88 2.65
N ASP A 618 -6.97 -14.88 3.26
CA ASP A 618 -7.63 -16.17 3.49
C ASP A 618 -8.72 -16.03 4.55
N VAL A 619 -9.81 -16.76 4.36
CA VAL A 619 -11.01 -16.70 5.20
C VAL A 619 -11.18 -18.01 5.97
N TYR A 620 -11.30 -17.89 7.28
CA TYR A 620 -11.57 -18.97 8.21
C TYR A 620 -12.95 -18.75 8.81
N ILE A 621 -13.83 -19.75 8.70
CA ILE A 621 -15.17 -19.68 9.28
C ILE A 621 -15.25 -20.63 10.47
N PHE A 622 -15.63 -20.08 11.62
CA PHE A 622 -15.85 -20.80 12.86
C PHE A 622 -17.33 -20.85 13.17
N ASN A 623 -17.78 -22.01 13.65
CA ASN A 623 -19.08 -22.14 14.25
C ASN A 623 -18.92 -21.94 15.77
N MET A 624 -19.57 -20.90 16.28
CA MET A 624 -19.44 -20.43 17.65
C MET A 624 -20.20 -21.27 18.67
N GLU A 625 -21.19 -22.05 18.22
CA GLU A 625 -21.97 -22.97 19.03
C GLU A 625 -21.19 -24.28 19.27
N THR A 626 -20.68 -24.87 18.20
CA THR A 626 -19.86 -26.10 18.25
C THR A 626 -18.42 -25.85 18.66
N GLN A 627 -17.99 -24.59 18.70
CA GLN A 627 -16.61 -24.17 19.00
C GLN A 627 -15.57 -24.88 18.12
N ARG A 628 -15.84 -24.96 16.81
CA ARG A 628 -14.92 -25.56 15.83
C ARG A 628 -14.81 -24.73 14.57
N GLN A 629 -13.67 -24.85 13.90
CA GLN A 629 -13.53 -24.35 12.53
C GLN A 629 -14.45 -25.17 11.62
N HIS A 630 -15.34 -24.48 10.93
CA HIS A 630 -16.31 -25.06 10.03
C HIS A 630 -15.79 -25.14 8.59
N TRP A 631 -15.15 -24.06 8.11
CA TRP A 631 -14.75 -23.93 6.72
C TRP A 631 -13.50 -23.06 6.57
N PHE A 632 -12.71 -23.34 5.53
CA PHE A 632 -11.55 -22.57 5.11
C PHE A 632 -11.72 -22.24 3.62
N VAL A 633 -11.48 -20.99 3.26
CA VAL A 633 -11.50 -20.48 1.90
C VAL A 633 -10.18 -19.76 1.64
N SER A 634 -9.38 -20.26 0.70
CA SER A 634 -8.19 -19.56 0.24
C SER A 634 -8.55 -18.29 -0.50
N THR A 635 -7.61 -17.34 -0.61
CA THR A 635 -7.73 -16.10 -1.39
C THR A 635 -8.60 -16.24 -2.65
N LEU A 636 -9.67 -15.45 -2.73
CA LEU A 636 -10.65 -15.49 -3.82
C LEU A 636 -10.05 -14.86 -5.08
N ASP A 637 -9.82 -15.67 -6.11
CA ASP A 637 -9.18 -15.28 -7.38
C ASP A 637 -7.80 -14.60 -7.20
N GLY A 638 -7.03 -15.04 -6.19
CA GLY A 638 -5.70 -14.50 -5.89
C GLY A 638 -5.71 -13.08 -5.31
N ALA A 639 -6.89 -12.53 -5.00
CA ALA A 639 -7.06 -11.21 -4.41
C ALA A 639 -7.30 -11.30 -2.90
N SER A 640 -6.79 -10.31 -2.17
CA SER A 640 -6.97 -10.23 -0.71
C SER A 640 -8.37 -9.74 -0.35
N VAL A 641 -8.96 -10.28 0.71
CA VAL A 641 -10.27 -9.83 1.21
C VAL A 641 -10.11 -8.51 1.99
N THR A 642 -10.86 -7.49 1.55
CA THR A 642 -10.72 -6.11 2.01
C THR A 642 -11.81 -5.73 3.02
N ALA A 643 -13.04 -6.18 2.80
CA ALA A 643 -14.16 -5.98 3.71
C ALA A 643 -15.13 -7.16 3.64
N GLY A 644 -15.98 -7.30 4.66
CA GLY A 644 -16.96 -8.37 4.70
C GLY A 644 -17.99 -8.20 5.81
N GLY A 645 -18.97 -9.09 5.83
CA GLY A 645 -19.94 -9.20 6.91
C GLY A 645 -21.15 -10.08 6.58
N PHE A 646 -21.91 -10.41 7.61
CA PHE A 646 -23.13 -11.20 7.51
C PHE A 646 -24.35 -10.29 7.43
N PRO A 647 -25.21 -10.42 6.40
CA PRO A 647 -26.49 -9.72 6.35
C PRO A 647 -27.40 -10.14 7.51
N PRO A 648 -28.03 -9.20 8.23
CA PRO A 648 -28.91 -9.53 9.37
C PRO A 648 -30.09 -10.44 9.04
N LEU A 649 -30.54 -10.45 7.77
CA LEU A 649 -31.64 -11.30 7.30
C LEU A 649 -31.20 -12.76 7.09
N ASN A 650 -29.97 -12.99 6.65
CA ASN A 650 -29.46 -14.31 6.30
C ASN A 650 -28.02 -14.46 6.78
N ASN A 651 -27.88 -14.91 8.03
CA ASN A 651 -26.60 -15.11 8.69
C ASN A 651 -25.80 -16.29 8.11
N ASN A 652 -26.37 -17.13 7.24
CA ASN A 652 -25.65 -18.20 6.56
C ASN A 652 -24.93 -17.70 5.30
N VAL A 653 -25.17 -16.45 4.89
CA VAL A 653 -24.48 -15.83 3.76
C VAL A 653 -23.43 -14.85 4.26
N LEU A 654 -22.17 -15.10 3.92
CA LEU A 654 -21.09 -14.15 4.14
C LEU A 654 -20.85 -13.34 2.86
N VAL A 655 -21.01 -12.02 2.93
CA VAL A 655 -20.64 -11.12 1.82
C VAL A 655 -19.21 -10.62 2.05
N VAL A 656 -18.35 -10.73 1.05
CA VAL A 656 -16.96 -10.24 1.06
C VAL A 656 -16.61 -9.47 -0.20
N THR A 657 -15.67 -8.54 -0.07
CA THR A 657 -15.07 -7.82 -1.19
C THR A 657 -13.57 -8.05 -1.25
N THR A 658 -12.98 -7.93 -2.43
CA THR A 658 -11.54 -8.17 -2.66
C THR A 658 -10.81 -6.94 -3.17
N SER A 659 -9.46 -6.98 -3.14
CA SER A 659 -8.55 -5.93 -3.62
C SER A 659 -8.67 -5.65 -5.13
N THR A 660 -9.34 -6.54 -5.87
CA THR A 660 -9.68 -6.40 -7.29
C THR A 660 -11.09 -5.82 -7.51
N ASN A 661 -11.71 -5.28 -6.44
CA ASN A 661 -13.07 -4.75 -6.45
C ASN A 661 -14.12 -5.78 -6.93
N GLN A 662 -13.93 -7.04 -6.55
CA GLN A 662 -14.96 -8.09 -6.72
C GLN A 662 -15.82 -8.18 -5.47
N VAL A 663 -17.04 -8.71 -5.62
CA VAL A 663 -17.98 -8.99 -4.53
C VAL A 663 -18.41 -10.45 -4.60
N TYR A 664 -18.29 -11.16 -3.49
CA TYR A 664 -18.73 -12.54 -3.35
C TYR A 664 -19.73 -12.68 -2.21
N ALA A 665 -20.77 -13.48 -2.43
CA ALA A 665 -21.70 -13.98 -1.43
C ALA A 665 -21.44 -15.48 -1.28
N LEU A 666 -20.96 -15.88 -0.11
CA LEU A 666 -20.59 -17.25 0.23
C LEU A 666 -21.67 -17.86 1.11
N ASP A 667 -22.15 -19.05 0.75
CA ASP A 667 -23.04 -19.85 1.59
C ASP A 667 -22.17 -20.65 2.57
N VAL A 668 -22.10 -20.14 3.79
CA VAL A 668 -21.22 -20.64 4.85
C VAL A 668 -21.67 -22.00 5.33
N GLU A 669 -22.97 -22.18 5.55
CA GLU A 669 -23.54 -23.44 6.05
C GLU A 669 -23.31 -24.58 5.05
N ALA A 670 -23.51 -24.30 3.75
CA ALA A 670 -23.28 -25.29 2.69
C ALA A 670 -21.83 -25.33 2.17
N LYS A 671 -20.92 -24.52 2.72
CA LYS A 671 -19.48 -24.43 2.34
C LYS A 671 -19.25 -24.24 0.85
N LYS A 672 -20.04 -23.38 0.21
CA LYS A 672 -20.01 -23.18 -1.25
C LYS A 672 -20.20 -21.71 -1.63
N LEU A 673 -19.86 -21.40 -2.87
CA LEU A 673 -20.21 -20.11 -3.46
C LEU A 673 -21.73 -19.98 -3.55
N GLY A 674 -22.28 -18.87 -3.05
CA GLY A 674 -23.71 -18.60 -3.10
C GLY A 674 -24.22 -18.48 -4.54
N GLU A 675 -25.52 -18.72 -4.73
CA GLU A 675 -26.11 -18.76 -6.08
C GLU A 675 -25.94 -17.46 -6.86
N TRP A 676 -26.01 -16.32 -6.17
CA TRP A 676 -25.82 -15.00 -6.77
C TRP A 676 -24.41 -14.85 -7.34
N SER A 677 -23.38 -15.19 -6.57
CA SER A 677 -21.99 -15.08 -7.02
C SER A 677 -21.66 -16.05 -8.14
N ARG A 678 -22.17 -17.28 -8.08
CA ARG A 678 -22.01 -18.25 -9.17
C ARG A 678 -22.56 -17.71 -10.51
N LYS A 679 -23.60 -16.87 -10.48
CA LYS A 679 -24.19 -16.26 -11.68
C LYS A 679 -23.50 -14.95 -12.08
N ASN A 680 -23.03 -14.15 -11.12
CA ASN A 680 -22.76 -12.73 -11.34
C ASN A 680 -21.31 -12.28 -11.08
N SER A 681 -20.46 -13.08 -10.42
CA SER A 681 -19.10 -12.63 -10.04
C SER A 681 -18.26 -12.16 -11.24
N PHE A 682 -18.41 -12.77 -12.41
CA PHE A 682 -17.69 -12.35 -13.63
C PHE A 682 -18.48 -11.40 -14.53
N ALA A 683 -19.66 -10.96 -14.10
CA ALA A 683 -20.58 -10.12 -14.86
C ALA A 683 -20.87 -8.78 -14.15
N LEU A 684 -20.06 -8.38 -13.17
CA LEU A 684 -20.22 -7.11 -12.47
C LEU A 684 -20.08 -5.92 -13.44
N PRO A 685 -20.83 -4.82 -13.23
CA PRO A 685 -20.71 -3.64 -14.08
C PRO A 685 -19.29 -3.07 -14.09
N ARG A 686 -18.81 -2.59 -15.25
CA ARG A 686 -17.47 -1.96 -15.36
C ARG A 686 -17.24 -0.88 -14.32
N ARG A 687 -18.26 -0.05 -14.05
CA ARG A 687 -18.18 1.01 -13.03
C ARG A 687 -17.89 0.50 -11.61
N PHE A 688 -18.24 -0.76 -11.30
CA PHE A 688 -17.89 -1.41 -10.05
C PHE A 688 -16.50 -2.06 -10.11
N GLN A 689 -16.11 -2.67 -11.23
CA GLN A 689 -14.74 -3.15 -11.41
C GLN A 689 -13.73 -1.99 -11.30
N GLU A 690 -14.12 -0.82 -11.81
CA GLU A 690 -13.38 0.45 -11.74
C GLU A 690 -13.78 1.30 -10.51
N PHE A 691 -14.22 0.65 -9.44
CA PHE A 691 -14.63 1.37 -8.24
C PHE A 691 -13.48 2.24 -7.69
N PRO A 692 -13.72 3.53 -7.40
CA PRO A 692 -12.65 4.43 -6.99
C PRO A 692 -12.05 4.03 -5.63
N GLY A 693 -10.80 3.56 -5.64
CA GLY A 693 -10.10 3.10 -4.44
C GLY A 693 -10.55 1.73 -3.95
N GLU A 694 -9.84 1.21 -2.97
CA GLU A 694 -10.14 -0.08 -2.34
C GLU A 694 -11.41 0.01 -1.49
N VAL A 695 -12.22 -1.04 -1.52
CA VAL A 695 -13.37 -1.17 -0.61
C VAL A 695 -12.85 -1.37 0.82
N ILE A 696 -13.18 -0.44 1.71
CA ILE A 696 -12.72 -0.45 3.11
C ILE A 696 -13.79 -0.99 4.08
N GLY A 697 -15.07 -1.01 3.67
CA GLY A 697 -16.14 -1.44 4.56
C GLY A 697 -17.46 -1.77 3.87
N LEU A 698 -18.26 -2.55 4.59
CA LEU A 698 -19.64 -2.89 4.24
C LEU A 698 -20.59 -2.37 5.32
N SER A 699 -21.79 -1.99 4.91
CA SER A 699 -22.85 -1.57 5.82
C SER A 699 -24.18 -2.19 5.39
N PHE A 700 -24.81 -2.91 6.33
CA PHE A 700 -26.08 -3.58 6.11
C PHE A 700 -27.22 -2.76 6.74
N PRO A 701 -28.39 -2.68 6.09
CA PRO A 701 -29.55 -2.03 6.67
C PRO A 701 -30.03 -2.82 7.91
N PRO A 702 -30.47 -2.14 8.97
CA PRO A 702 -30.92 -2.80 10.20
C PRO A 702 -32.24 -3.57 10.06
N SER A 703 -32.94 -3.46 8.92
CA SER A 703 -34.22 -4.14 8.69
C SER A 703 -34.05 -5.55 8.14
N ALA A 704 -34.73 -6.53 8.73
CA ALA A 704 -34.74 -7.93 8.30
C ALA A 704 -35.32 -8.20 6.90
N ASN A 705 -35.85 -7.20 6.18
CA ASN A 705 -36.50 -7.41 4.88
C ASN A 705 -35.68 -6.92 3.67
N SER A 706 -34.41 -6.55 3.85
CA SER A 706 -33.58 -6.03 2.75
C SER A 706 -32.42 -6.96 2.41
N SER A 707 -32.27 -7.25 1.12
CA SER A 707 -31.10 -7.90 0.51
C SER A 707 -30.01 -6.92 0.07
N SER A 708 -30.14 -5.64 0.44
CA SER A 708 -29.22 -4.61 0.00
C SER A 708 -28.02 -4.45 0.92
N VAL A 709 -26.86 -4.10 0.35
CA VAL A 709 -25.63 -3.76 1.08
C VAL A 709 -25.05 -2.46 0.52
N ILE A 710 -24.52 -1.61 1.40
CA ILE A 710 -23.64 -0.52 0.97
C ILE A 710 -22.21 -1.02 1.04
N VAL A 711 -21.52 -0.99 -0.10
CA VAL A 711 -20.09 -1.19 -0.23
C VAL A 711 -19.45 0.19 -0.36
N TYR A 712 -18.39 0.50 0.40
CA TYR A 712 -17.75 1.82 0.31
C TYR A 712 -16.23 1.78 0.38
N SER A 713 -15.62 2.73 -0.33
CA SER A 713 -14.22 3.13 -0.23
C SER A 713 -14.14 4.52 0.41
N SER A 714 -12.92 5.04 0.53
CA SER A 714 -12.71 6.44 0.92
C SER A 714 -13.17 7.48 -0.12
N ARG A 715 -13.45 7.06 -1.37
CA ARG A 715 -13.79 7.97 -2.48
C ARG A 715 -15.20 7.78 -3.05
N ALA A 716 -15.83 6.64 -2.80
CA ALA A 716 -17.18 6.36 -3.29
C ALA A 716 -17.90 5.34 -2.41
N MET A 717 -19.22 5.26 -2.57
CA MET A 717 -20.05 4.15 -2.10
C MET A 717 -20.92 3.61 -3.24
N CYS A 718 -21.25 2.33 -3.16
CA CYS A 718 -22.18 1.64 -4.04
C CYS A 718 -23.20 0.87 -3.22
N LEU A 719 -24.48 1.11 -3.47
CA LEU A 719 -25.57 0.26 -2.97
C LEU A 719 -25.78 -0.88 -3.97
N ILE A 720 -25.70 -2.12 -3.48
CA ILE A 720 -25.93 -3.35 -4.24
C ILE A 720 -27.16 -4.03 -3.66
N ASP A 721 -28.08 -4.50 -4.49
CA ASP A 721 -29.24 -5.28 -4.07
C ASP A 721 -29.13 -6.73 -4.57
N PHE A 722 -28.76 -7.66 -3.69
CA PHE A 722 -28.56 -9.07 -4.07
C PHE A 722 -29.86 -9.77 -4.51
N GLY A 723 -31.03 -9.18 -4.23
CA GLY A 723 -32.33 -9.65 -4.72
C GLY A 723 -32.61 -9.26 -6.17
N MET A 724 -31.82 -8.36 -6.75
CA MET A 724 -31.97 -7.89 -8.13
C MET A 724 -30.96 -8.56 -9.07
N PRO A 725 -31.32 -8.77 -10.36
CA PRO A 725 -30.37 -9.26 -11.36
C PRO A 725 -29.25 -8.24 -11.59
N VAL A 726 -28.06 -8.71 -11.94
CA VAL A 726 -27.00 -7.82 -12.42
C VAL A 726 -27.30 -7.47 -13.87
N GLU A 727 -27.51 -6.17 -14.12
CA GLU A 727 -27.78 -5.67 -15.47
C GLU A 727 -26.54 -5.93 -16.35
N GLY A 728 -26.71 -6.71 -17.42
CA GLY A 728 -25.71 -6.74 -18.49
C GLY A 728 -25.66 -5.37 -19.18
N GLU A 729 -24.48 -4.94 -19.64
CA GLU A 729 -24.35 -3.69 -20.39
C GLU A 729 -25.23 -3.73 -21.65
N VAL A 730 -26.42 -3.15 -21.56
CA VAL A 730 -27.17 -2.77 -22.75
C VAL A 730 -26.43 -1.58 -23.33
N ASN A 731 -25.53 -1.85 -24.28
CA ASN A 731 -25.13 -0.85 -25.27
C ASN A 731 -26.40 -0.17 -25.74
N GLY A 732 -26.50 1.15 -25.58
CA GLY A 732 -27.75 1.92 -25.68
C GLY A 732 -28.46 1.96 -27.04
N ASN A 733 -28.33 0.92 -27.88
CA ASN A 733 -28.91 0.83 -29.23
C ASN A 733 -29.68 -0.46 -29.53
N THR A 734 -30.00 -1.32 -28.55
CA THR A 734 -30.90 -2.46 -28.80
C THR A 734 -31.97 -2.54 -27.72
N LEU A 735 -32.93 -1.60 -27.79
CA LEU A 735 -34.30 -1.92 -27.39
C LEU A 735 -34.82 -2.89 -28.46
N THR A 736 -35.14 -4.12 -28.06
CA THR A 736 -35.88 -5.06 -28.91
C THR A 736 -37.24 -4.44 -29.23
N ASP A 737 -37.63 -4.43 -30.51
CA ASP A 737 -38.91 -3.90 -31.02
C ASP A 737 -40.15 -4.46 -30.28
N ASP A 738 -40.02 -5.59 -29.60
CA ASP A 738 -41.08 -6.23 -28.81
C ASP A 738 -41.56 -5.40 -27.60
N VAL A 739 -40.69 -4.57 -27.00
CA VAL A 739 -41.07 -3.72 -25.84
C VAL A 739 -41.76 -2.43 -26.29
N LEU A 740 -41.44 -1.94 -27.50
CA LEU A 740 -42.08 -0.76 -28.07
C LEU A 740 -43.52 -1.07 -28.54
N ASN A 741 -43.76 -2.27 -29.08
CA ASN A 741 -45.09 -2.67 -29.56
C ASN A 741 -46.12 -2.87 -28.44
N THR A 742 -45.69 -3.26 -27.23
CA THR A 742 -46.58 -3.39 -26.07
C THR A 742 -46.94 -2.05 -25.44
N LEU A 743 -46.10 -1.02 -25.62
CA LEU A 743 -46.38 0.34 -25.15
C LEU A 743 -47.26 1.12 -26.15
N ASP A 744 -47.14 0.84 -27.46
CA ASP A 744 -47.90 1.54 -28.50
C ASP A 744 -49.38 1.09 -28.57
N SER A 745 -49.72 -0.10 -28.05
CA SER A 745 -51.11 -0.59 -28.01
C SER A 745 -51.94 0.02 -26.87
N VAL A 746 -51.29 0.52 -25.81
CA VAL A 746 -51.96 1.14 -24.66
C VAL A 746 -52.17 2.64 -24.87
N SER A 747 -51.25 3.31 -25.59
CA SER A 747 -51.30 4.75 -25.84
C SER A 747 -52.31 5.19 -26.91
N LYS A 748 -52.87 4.28 -27.71
CA LYS A 748 -53.87 4.62 -28.75
C LYS A 748 -55.32 4.72 -28.26
N LYS A 749 -55.61 4.51 -26.96
CA LYS A 749 -56.98 4.58 -26.41
C LYS A 749 -57.36 5.91 -25.76
N PHE A 750 -56.44 6.87 -25.64
CA PHE A 750 -56.75 8.18 -25.06
C PHE A 750 -56.01 9.26 -25.81
N LEU A 751 -56.64 9.87 -26.82
CA LEU A 751 -56.36 11.24 -27.29
C LEU A 751 -57.42 11.62 -28.34
N ASN A 752 -58.44 12.36 -27.91
CA ASN A 752 -59.27 13.18 -28.80
C ASN A 752 -58.82 14.65 -28.68
N SER A 753 -58.58 15.22 -29.86
CA SER A 753 -58.57 16.63 -30.27
C SER A 753 -57.86 17.73 -29.44
N ASN A 754 -56.93 18.37 -30.15
CA ASN A 754 -56.56 19.79 -30.15
C ASN A 754 -55.55 20.33 -29.11
N GLY A 755 -54.38 20.70 -29.64
CA GLY A 755 -53.89 22.07 -29.51
C GLY A 755 -52.82 22.38 -28.44
N SER A 756 -51.55 22.28 -28.87
CA SER A 756 -50.37 23.00 -28.34
C SER A 756 -50.01 22.92 -26.85
N LEU A 757 -48.98 22.14 -26.52
CA LEU A 757 -47.78 22.58 -25.78
C LEU A 757 -46.81 21.39 -25.66
N LYS A 758 -45.67 21.47 -26.35
CA LYS A 758 -44.53 20.56 -26.16
C LYS A 758 -43.92 20.79 -24.77
N ARG A 759 -44.55 20.24 -23.73
CA ARG A 759 -43.84 19.80 -22.52
C ARG A 759 -43.39 18.37 -22.80
N LYS A 760 -42.10 18.17 -23.06
CA LYS A 760 -41.47 16.87 -22.82
C LYS A 760 -41.66 16.56 -21.34
N LEU A 761 -42.73 15.85 -21.02
CA LEU A 761 -42.82 15.03 -19.83
C LEU A 761 -41.69 13.99 -19.96
N GLN A 762 -40.51 14.33 -19.43
CA GLN A 762 -39.59 13.32 -18.93
C GLN A 762 -40.33 12.66 -17.76
N ILE A 763 -41.13 11.64 -18.07
CA ILE A 763 -41.45 10.60 -17.11
C ILE A 763 -40.11 9.88 -16.90
N GLN A 764 -39.33 10.37 -15.93
CA GLN A 764 -38.32 9.55 -15.27
C GLN A 764 -39.10 8.45 -14.53
N ASN A 765 -39.42 7.36 -15.23
CA ASN A 765 -39.61 6.11 -14.55
C ASN A 765 -38.23 5.74 -14.00
N GLU A 766 -37.98 6.06 -12.73
CA GLU A 766 -36.87 5.52 -11.95
C GLU A 766 -37.05 4.00 -11.86
N PHE A 767 -36.63 3.27 -12.88
CA PHE A 767 -36.33 1.85 -12.70
C PHE A 767 -35.16 1.78 -11.73
N LYS A 768 -35.44 1.27 -10.52
CA LYS A 768 -34.43 0.98 -9.51
C LYS A 768 -33.36 0.11 -10.17
N ARG A 769 -32.10 0.57 -10.14
CA ARG A 769 -30.94 -0.17 -10.68
C ARG A 769 -30.32 -0.99 -9.56
N ASN A 770 -29.72 -2.14 -9.89
CA ASN A 770 -29.08 -2.98 -8.89
C ASN A 770 -27.87 -2.28 -8.23
N PHE A 771 -27.02 -1.63 -9.03
CA PHE A 771 -25.84 -0.91 -8.56
C PHE A 771 -26.07 0.61 -8.60
N GLU A 772 -26.29 1.22 -7.44
CA GLU A 772 -26.40 2.68 -7.31
C GLU A 772 -25.09 3.27 -6.76
N PHE A 773 -24.44 4.14 -7.52
CA PHE A 773 -23.13 4.71 -7.16
C PHE A 773 -23.24 6.15 -6.67
N CYS A 774 -22.48 6.48 -5.63
CA CYS A 774 -22.32 7.84 -5.12
C CYS A 774 -20.83 8.13 -4.89
N SER A 775 -20.28 9.14 -5.54
CA SER A 775 -18.90 9.59 -5.32
C SER A 775 -18.83 10.61 -4.18
N PHE A 776 -17.69 10.64 -3.49
CA PHE A 776 -17.42 11.59 -2.42
C PHE A 776 -16.48 12.70 -2.90
N LYS A 777 -16.77 13.92 -2.44
CA LYS A 777 -15.93 15.10 -2.68
C LYS A 777 -14.71 15.10 -1.76
N HIS A 778 -14.88 14.61 -0.54
CA HIS A 778 -13.86 14.53 0.50
C HIS A 778 -13.59 13.08 0.85
N PRO A 779 -12.37 12.73 1.30
CA PRO A 779 -12.08 11.42 1.83
C PRO A 779 -13.09 11.03 2.92
N VAL A 780 -13.68 9.85 2.79
CA VAL A 780 -14.62 9.28 3.75
C VAL A 780 -13.89 8.28 4.65
N LEU A 781 -14.11 8.41 5.95
CA LEU A 781 -13.54 7.53 6.97
C LEU A 781 -14.49 6.39 7.36
N PHE A 782 -15.81 6.62 7.22
CA PHE A 782 -16.82 5.64 7.59
C PHE A 782 -18.17 5.92 6.93
N VAL A 783 -18.87 4.85 6.56
CA VAL A 783 -20.27 4.88 6.10
C VAL A 783 -21.06 3.80 6.84
N GLY A 784 -22.17 4.19 7.47
CA GLY A 784 -23.00 3.28 8.27
C GLY A 784 -24.49 3.57 8.13
N HIS A 785 -25.34 2.54 8.10
CA HIS A 785 -26.79 2.73 8.08
C HIS A 785 -27.25 3.31 9.43
N LEU A 786 -28.04 4.38 9.38
CA LEU A 786 -28.75 4.95 10.54
C LEU A 786 -30.17 4.43 10.65
N SER A 787 -30.78 4.09 9.52
CA SER A 787 -32.11 3.50 9.40
C SER A 787 -32.20 2.76 8.06
N LYS A 788 -33.41 2.29 7.70
CA LYS A 788 -33.67 1.71 6.37
C LYS A 788 -33.48 2.72 5.24
N SER A 789 -33.75 4.01 5.49
CA SER A 789 -33.76 5.05 4.47
C SER A 789 -32.64 6.07 4.63
N SER A 790 -31.83 5.98 5.69
CA SER A 790 -30.79 6.96 5.99
C SER A 790 -29.43 6.36 6.34
N VAL A 791 -28.38 7.09 5.99
CA VAL A 791 -26.97 6.69 6.14
C VAL A 791 -26.16 7.82 6.75
N LEU A 792 -25.24 7.47 7.65
CA LEU A 792 -24.21 8.36 8.19
C LEU A 792 -22.97 8.27 7.31
N VAL A 793 -22.43 9.41 6.90
CA VAL A 793 -21.16 9.54 6.20
C VAL A 793 -20.23 10.41 7.05
N VAL A 794 -19.14 9.82 7.53
CA VAL A 794 -18.07 10.54 8.22
C VAL A 794 -17.01 10.89 7.19
N GLU A 795 -16.89 12.17 6.86
CA GLU A 795 -15.93 12.66 5.88
C GLU A 795 -14.91 13.60 6.52
N LYS A 796 -13.71 13.70 5.94
CA LYS A 796 -12.70 14.64 6.39
C LYS A 796 -12.24 15.53 5.24
N PRO A 797 -12.64 16.82 5.20
CA PRO A 797 -12.15 17.75 4.19
C PRO A 797 -10.63 17.87 4.26
N TRP A 798 -9.95 17.60 3.14
CA TRP A 798 -8.48 17.57 3.12
C TRP A 798 -7.83 18.89 3.55
N LEU A 799 -8.47 20.02 3.25
CA LEU A 799 -7.98 21.34 3.66
C LEU A 799 -7.91 21.48 5.19
N GLU A 800 -8.79 20.82 5.94
CA GLU A 800 -8.72 20.80 7.42
C GLU A 800 -7.55 19.94 7.91
N VAL A 801 -7.25 18.84 7.21
CA VAL A 801 -6.10 17.97 7.53
C VAL A 801 -4.80 18.73 7.32
N VAL A 802 -4.66 19.42 6.19
CA VAL A 802 -3.48 20.23 5.86
C VAL A 802 -3.25 21.36 6.87
N LYS A 803 -4.31 21.96 7.40
CA LYS A 803 -4.20 22.99 8.46
C LYS A 803 -3.68 22.42 9.78
N GLY A 804 -3.80 21.11 9.99
CA GLY A 804 -3.30 20.43 11.18
C GLY A 804 -1.86 19.95 11.09
N PHE A 805 -1.17 20.18 9.96
CA PHE A 805 0.26 19.87 9.83
C PHE A 805 1.12 20.93 10.52
N ASP A 806 2.24 20.49 11.11
CA ASP A 806 3.16 21.37 11.83
C ASP A 806 3.88 22.35 10.89
N THR A 807 4.12 21.92 9.66
CA THR A 807 4.75 22.73 8.60
C THR A 807 3.70 23.38 7.73
N GLN A 808 3.93 24.63 7.34
CA GLN A 808 3.06 25.29 6.37
C GLN A 808 3.31 24.76 4.95
N PRO A 809 2.26 24.65 4.11
CA PRO A 809 2.43 24.35 2.70
C PRO A 809 3.34 25.38 2.03
N ILE A 810 4.07 24.93 1.02
CA ILE A 810 4.94 25.80 0.23
C ILE A 810 4.05 26.84 -0.46
N HIS A 811 4.25 28.12 -0.14
CA HIS A 811 3.45 29.21 -0.70
C HIS A 811 3.69 29.32 -2.21
N ARG A 812 2.61 29.19 -3.00
CA ARG A 812 2.66 29.28 -4.47
C ARG A 812 1.93 30.53 -4.93
N HIS A 813 2.60 31.37 -5.71
CA HIS A 813 1.90 32.36 -6.54
C HIS A 813 1.10 31.60 -7.61
N ILE A 814 -0.23 31.71 -7.54
CA ILE A 814 -1.14 30.99 -8.44
C ILE A 814 -1.09 31.59 -9.86
N TYR A 815 -0.50 32.78 -10.05
CA TYR A 815 -0.23 33.43 -11.35
C TYR A 815 1.02 34.33 -11.32
N GLY A 816 1.82 34.32 -12.41
CA GLY A 816 2.79 35.36 -12.79
C GLY A 816 4.24 35.23 -12.30
N THR A 817 5.18 35.13 -13.24
CA THR A 817 6.09 36.24 -13.55
C THR A 817 5.96 36.55 -15.02
#